data_AF-A0A5C6NG26-F1
#
_entry.id   AF-A0A5C6NG26-F1
#
_cell.length_a   1.000
_cell.length_b   1.000
_cell.length_c   1.000
_cell.angle_alpha   90.00
_cell.angle_beta   90.00
_cell.angle_gamma   90.00
#
_symmetry.space_group_name_H-M   'P 1'
#
loop_
_entity.id
_entity.type
_entity.pdbx_description
1 polymer ?
#
loop_
_entity_poly.entity_id
_entity_poly.type
_entity_poly.pdbx_seq_one_letter_code
_entity_poly.pdbx_strand_id
1 'polypeptide(L)'
;MATENSETFLSSIIEKSQLIQSGSPKIYRLNAVTKITEGLKTVTVGTKKVNRLNKTILLLGETGTGKSALINVLVNYAMGVKWGDEVWFNIVEEEMTSQSKSQTSDVIMYQIFGFEGKTLPFSLTLVDTPGYGDNRDDRNDDSIGERLLEWFTTDGGVHEVHAVGLVLKASDNRLSDRLGYVFNSVASLFAANMEKNMFALLTHSDGRPPDNALTALADAQIKYAKDEQGQPVHFVFNNCQSDQRTGRYTRNLKNAWEDSEDEMKRFMEVLNVTEAQTLWTTVEVINQRNQLKECIINIQDKLKFIELNKTQIDQENALYNKCEEKMKATKNYEEDVDEPYKDKEPIEGGRCGFLWLLYYRGATSCLLCEETCHRKCRMNSTSPDGPRCKMFDGRGHCTVCTNKCERKHHVKKKWIYVTKTRKVRKTYEDIKKKYMEGVKGMEEHFSTLQRMQQEMEKLLEQEHEGLEKSFQHITMLESIALNIDSIFTLKHLDFLIKRMQDEKFAEEVRKLKEMKQRMEAQAWFKYKNIIETSQLIQSGSPKIYRLNAVTKITEGLKKVTFGTKKVNRLNKTILLLGETGTGKSALIDLLVNYAMGVKWGDEVWFKVVEEETTRQSESQTSDVIMYQIFGFVGKNTSFLSDPRRYSRVHAVGLVLKASDNRLSDRLRYVFDSVASLFGANMEKNMFALLKHSDGGPPENALTALADAQI
;
A
#
# COMPACT_ATOMS: atom_id res chain seq x y z
N MET A 1 -27.45 -22.51 42.13
CA MET A 1 -26.05 -22.99 42.11
C MET A 1 -25.22 -22.50 40.91
N ALA A 2 -25.56 -22.75 39.64
CA ALA A 2 -24.75 -22.23 38.50
C ALA A 2 -24.89 -20.70 38.28
N THR A 3 -26.05 -20.12 38.57
CA THR A 3 -26.34 -18.68 38.43
C THR A 3 -25.74 -17.83 39.58
N GLU A 4 -25.80 -18.30 40.83
CA GLU A 4 -25.23 -17.60 42.01
C GLU A 4 -23.69 -17.45 41.96
N ASN A 5 -22.98 -18.40 41.31
CA ASN A 5 -21.53 -18.34 41.08
C ASN A 5 -21.13 -17.36 39.95
N SER A 6 -22.08 -16.89 39.13
CA SER A 6 -21.84 -15.92 38.05
C SER A 6 -21.93 -14.49 38.56
N GLU A 7 -22.97 -14.18 39.36
CA GLU A 7 -23.19 -12.84 39.95
C GLU A 7 -22.08 -12.43 40.92
N THR A 8 -21.62 -13.35 41.77
CA THR A 8 -20.49 -13.14 42.69
C THR A 8 -19.17 -12.87 41.96
N PHE A 9 -18.97 -13.49 40.79
CA PHE A 9 -17.74 -13.33 40.00
C PHE A 9 -17.67 -11.99 39.29
N LEU A 10 -18.72 -11.58 38.56
CA LEU A 10 -18.77 -10.27 37.90
C LEU A 10 -18.67 -9.13 38.91
N SER A 11 -19.31 -9.27 40.09
CA SER A 11 -19.20 -8.31 41.18
C SER A 11 -17.75 -8.08 41.62
N SER A 12 -16.95 -9.14 41.76
CA SER A 12 -15.53 -9.04 42.12
C SER A 12 -14.67 -8.32 41.07
N ILE A 13 -15.09 -8.35 39.80
CA ILE A 13 -14.41 -7.65 38.70
C ILE A 13 -14.83 -6.18 38.69
N ILE A 14 -16.12 -5.91 38.89
CA ILE A 14 -16.68 -4.56 39.02
C ILE A 14 -15.96 -3.79 40.13
N GLU A 15 -15.79 -4.40 41.32
CA GLU A 15 -15.10 -3.78 42.46
C GLU A 15 -13.66 -3.37 42.15
N LYS A 16 -12.97 -4.13 41.29
CA LYS A 16 -11.59 -3.88 40.90
C LYS A 16 -11.45 -2.98 39.67
N SER A 17 -12.55 -2.69 38.98
CA SER A 17 -12.59 -1.96 37.71
C SER A 17 -13.03 -0.51 37.92
N GLN A 18 -12.64 0.38 37.01
CA GLN A 18 -12.99 1.80 37.11
C GLN A 18 -14.28 2.08 36.33
N LEU A 19 -15.32 2.61 36.98
CA LEU A 19 -16.54 3.05 36.28
C LEU A 19 -16.21 4.24 35.35
N ILE A 20 -16.54 4.11 34.07
CA ILE A 20 -16.40 5.16 33.04
C ILE A 20 -17.74 5.87 32.82
N GLN A 21 -18.83 5.10 32.71
CA GLN A 21 -20.17 5.62 32.41
C GLN A 21 -21.23 4.89 33.24
N SER A 22 -22.10 5.65 33.91
CA SER A 22 -23.08 5.16 34.88
C SER A 22 -24.45 4.77 34.29
N GLY A 23 -24.57 4.72 32.97
CA GLY A 23 -25.82 4.41 32.27
C GLY A 23 -26.18 2.92 32.25
N SER A 24 -27.11 2.51 31.36
CA SER A 24 -27.44 1.08 31.14
C SER A 24 -27.01 0.68 29.72
N PRO A 25 -26.00 -0.20 29.55
CA PRO A 25 -25.20 -0.81 30.61
C PRO A 25 -24.23 0.19 31.26
N LYS A 26 -23.80 -0.13 32.49
CA LYS A 26 -22.70 0.56 33.15
C LYS A 26 -21.40 0.14 32.49
N ILE A 27 -20.59 1.10 32.06
CA ILE A 27 -19.33 0.83 31.36
C ILE A 27 -18.17 0.96 32.33
N TYR A 28 -17.38 -0.10 32.45
CA TYR A 28 -16.21 -0.18 33.31
C TYR A 28 -14.93 -0.33 32.49
N ARG A 29 -13.86 0.33 32.89
CA ARG A 29 -12.50 0.04 32.44
C ARG A 29 -11.93 -1.10 33.26
N LEU A 30 -11.53 -2.18 32.59
CA LEU A 30 -10.89 -3.31 33.27
C LEU A 30 -9.54 -2.89 33.84
N ASN A 31 -9.28 -3.34 35.07
CA ASN A 31 -7.97 -3.20 35.68
C ASN A 31 -7.04 -4.26 35.11
N ALA A 32 -6.28 -3.86 34.09
CA ALA A 32 -5.35 -4.71 33.37
C ALA A 32 -3.90 -4.35 33.70
N VAL A 33 -3.04 -5.37 33.80
CA VAL A 33 -1.59 -5.16 33.95
C VAL A 33 -1.00 -4.91 32.58
N THR A 34 -0.46 -3.72 32.37
CA THR A 34 0.27 -3.39 31.14
C THR A 34 1.76 -3.60 31.35
N LYS A 35 2.37 -4.45 30.52
CA LYS A 35 3.82 -4.67 30.47
C LYS A 35 4.33 -4.34 29.08
N ILE A 36 5.48 -3.66 29.02
CA ILE A 36 6.22 -3.44 27.78
C ILE A 36 7.51 -4.26 27.87
N THR A 37 7.69 -5.23 26.98
CA THR A 37 8.89 -6.07 26.92
C THR A 37 9.39 -6.07 25.48
N GLU A 38 10.65 -5.68 25.26
CA GLU A 38 11.26 -5.62 23.93
C GLU A 38 10.42 -4.86 22.88
N GLY A 39 9.71 -3.81 23.30
CA GLY A 39 8.87 -3.00 22.42
C GLY A 39 7.46 -3.55 22.18
N LEU A 40 7.10 -4.71 22.75
CA LEU A 40 5.76 -5.26 22.69
C LEU A 40 4.92 -4.81 23.90
N LYS A 41 3.81 -4.10 23.65
CA LYS A 41 2.81 -3.78 24.68
C LYS A 41 1.90 -4.99 24.89
N THR A 42 1.94 -5.55 26.09
CA THR A 42 1.04 -6.61 26.54
C THR A 42 0.11 -6.07 27.62
N VAL A 43 -1.19 -6.30 27.46
CA VAL A 43 -2.24 -5.92 28.40
C VAL A 43 -2.89 -7.20 28.90
N THR A 44 -2.70 -7.52 30.19
CA THR A 44 -3.16 -8.79 30.77
C THR A 44 -4.27 -8.57 31.78
N VAL A 45 -5.35 -9.34 31.65
CA VAL A 45 -6.45 -9.43 32.62
C VAL A 45 -6.52 -10.84 33.18
N GLY A 46 -6.62 -10.94 34.51
CA GLY A 46 -6.66 -12.21 35.24
C GLY A 46 -5.28 -12.86 35.39
N THR A 47 -5.27 -14.16 35.70
CA THR A 47 -4.03 -14.90 36.02
C THR A 47 -3.92 -16.17 35.18
N LYS A 48 -2.80 -16.32 34.48
CA LYS A 48 -2.53 -17.48 33.63
C LYS A 48 -2.43 -18.76 34.45
N LYS A 49 -3.25 -19.76 34.12
CA LYS A 49 -3.14 -21.12 34.68
C LYS A 49 -2.33 -22.00 33.73
N VAL A 50 -1.27 -22.64 34.23
CA VAL A 50 -0.29 -23.38 33.41
C VAL A 50 -0.91 -24.52 32.60
N ASN A 51 -1.99 -25.14 33.10
CA ASN A 51 -2.61 -26.32 32.48
C ASN A 51 -3.88 -25.99 31.67
N ARG A 52 -4.13 -24.72 31.33
CA ARG A 52 -5.28 -24.32 30.52
C ARG A 52 -4.84 -24.02 29.10
N LEU A 53 -5.62 -24.53 28.13
CA LEU A 53 -5.43 -24.23 26.71
C LEU A 53 -5.57 -22.72 26.49
N ASN A 54 -4.84 -22.19 25.52
CA ASN A 54 -4.90 -20.77 25.13
C ASN A 54 -4.96 -20.66 23.61
N LYS A 55 -5.98 -19.97 23.11
CA LYS A 55 -6.16 -19.72 21.67
C LYS A 55 -5.71 -18.29 21.35
N THR A 56 -4.98 -18.13 20.25
CA THR A 56 -4.42 -16.84 19.81
C THR A 56 -5.09 -16.37 18.53
N ILE A 57 -5.62 -15.15 18.54
CA ILE A 57 -6.31 -14.52 17.41
C ILE A 57 -5.58 -13.24 17.01
N LEU A 58 -5.17 -13.13 15.74
CA LEU A 58 -4.55 -11.94 15.17
C LEU A 58 -5.56 -11.14 14.34
N LEU A 59 -5.78 -9.87 14.67
CA LEU A 59 -6.77 -9.02 13.99
C LEU A 59 -6.10 -8.07 13.00
N LEU A 60 -6.59 -8.04 11.76
CA LEU A 60 -6.05 -7.27 10.65
C LEU A 60 -7.17 -6.52 9.94
N GLY A 61 -7.04 -5.21 9.76
CA GLY A 61 -8.05 -4.41 9.08
C GLY A 61 -7.70 -2.92 9.08
N GLU A 62 -8.34 -2.13 8.21
CA GLU A 62 -8.13 -0.68 8.15
C GLU A 62 -8.50 0.02 9.47
N THR A 63 -8.02 1.25 9.64
CA THR A 63 -8.48 2.13 10.69
C THR A 63 -10.00 2.31 10.61
N GLY A 64 -10.68 2.28 11.76
CA GLY A 64 -12.13 2.51 11.84
C GLY A 64 -13.00 1.32 11.40
N THR A 65 -12.41 0.17 11.08
CA THR A 65 -13.14 -1.10 10.81
C THR A 65 -13.71 -1.76 12.07
N GLY A 66 -13.45 -1.22 13.26
CA GLY A 66 -14.03 -1.73 14.52
C GLY A 66 -13.23 -2.82 15.23
N LYS A 67 -11.92 -2.98 14.95
CA LYS A 67 -11.05 -3.95 15.64
C LYS A 67 -11.11 -3.81 17.18
N SER A 68 -10.96 -2.61 17.70
CA SER A 68 -11.03 -2.32 19.14
C SER A 68 -12.39 -2.69 19.76
N ALA A 69 -13.48 -2.38 19.05
CA ALA A 69 -14.82 -2.77 19.47
C ALA A 69 -14.96 -4.30 19.53
N LEU A 70 -14.48 -5.00 18.50
CA LEU A 70 -14.47 -6.47 18.44
C LEU A 70 -13.65 -7.09 19.58
N ILE A 71 -12.50 -6.50 19.94
CA ILE A 71 -11.71 -6.93 21.10
C ILE A 71 -12.53 -6.84 22.38
N ASN A 72 -13.22 -5.72 22.62
CA ASN A 72 -14.08 -5.57 23.78
C ASN A 72 -15.23 -6.59 23.76
N VAL A 73 -15.84 -6.87 22.60
CA VAL A 73 -16.88 -7.92 22.46
C VAL A 73 -16.33 -9.29 22.84
N LEU A 74 -15.17 -9.69 22.30
CA LEU A 74 -14.51 -10.96 22.60
C LEU A 74 -14.20 -11.11 24.10
N VAL A 75 -13.73 -10.04 24.73
CA VAL A 75 -13.40 -10.02 26.16
C VAL A 75 -14.66 -10.21 27.01
N ASN A 76 -15.72 -9.42 26.76
CA ASN A 76 -16.97 -9.54 27.51
C ASN A 76 -17.61 -10.93 27.33
N TYR A 77 -17.57 -11.47 26.11
CA TYR A 77 -18.04 -12.82 25.84
C TYR A 77 -17.24 -13.85 26.64
N ALA A 78 -15.90 -13.81 26.62
CA ALA A 78 -15.05 -14.73 27.37
C ALA A 78 -15.30 -14.66 28.88
N MET A 79 -15.60 -13.47 29.41
CA MET A 79 -15.94 -13.26 30.83
C MET A 79 -17.34 -13.78 31.20
N GLY A 80 -18.19 -14.06 30.21
CA GLY A 80 -19.56 -14.55 30.40
C GLY A 80 -20.58 -13.46 30.72
N VAL A 81 -20.32 -12.22 30.28
CA VAL A 81 -21.27 -11.10 30.43
C VAL A 81 -22.50 -11.35 29.55
N LYS A 82 -23.68 -11.16 30.15
CA LYS A 82 -24.98 -11.32 29.51
C LYS A 82 -25.70 -9.99 29.40
N TRP A 83 -26.67 -9.93 28.49
CA TRP A 83 -27.55 -8.76 28.35
C TRP A 83 -28.14 -8.33 29.70
N GLY A 84 -28.63 -9.27 30.51
CA GLY A 84 -29.29 -9.00 31.79
C GLY A 84 -28.38 -8.45 32.91
N ASP A 85 -27.06 -8.56 32.78
CA ASP A 85 -26.13 -8.11 33.83
C ASP A 85 -26.01 -6.58 33.91
N GLU A 86 -26.47 -5.86 32.87
CA GLU A 86 -26.42 -4.40 32.74
C GLU A 86 -25.02 -3.79 32.94
N VAL A 87 -23.97 -4.55 32.61
CA VAL A 87 -22.57 -4.10 32.64
C VAL A 87 -21.87 -4.36 31.32
N TRP A 88 -20.86 -3.54 31.05
CA TRP A 88 -19.95 -3.68 29.90
C TRP A 88 -18.53 -3.32 30.30
N PHE A 89 -17.55 -4.09 29.84
CA PHE A 89 -16.14 -3.90 30.18
C PHE A 89 -15.31 -3.47 28.96
N ASN A 90 -14.51 -2.42 29.10
CA ASN A 90 -13.54 -1.97 28.10
C ASN A 90 -12.11 -2.31 28.56
N ILE A 91 -11.38 -3.02 27.70
CA ILE A 91 -9.94 -3.29 27.88
C ILE A 91 -9.08 -2.38 27.01
N VAL A 92 -9.61 -1.94 25.87
CA VAL A 92 -8.90 -1.05 24.95
C VAL A 92 -9.01 0.40 25.45
N GLU A 93 -7.88 1.07 25.58
CA GLU A 93 -7.81 2.49 25.94
C GLU A 93 -8.19 3.36 24.74
N GLU A 94 -9.45 3.76 24.64
CA GLU A 94 -9.85 4.84 23.73
C GLU A 94 -9.62 6.19 24.45
N GLU A 95 -8.63 6.97 24.00
CA GLU A 95 -8.48 8.35 24.47
C GLU A 95 -9.77 9.12 24.13
N MET A 96 -10.48 9.63 25.14
CA MET A 96 -11.79 10.30 25.01
C MET A 96 -11.74 11.64 24.24
N THR A 97 -10.72 11.90 23.44
CA THR A 97 -10.64 13.09 22.57
C THR A 97 -10.85 12.68 21.12
N SER A 98 -12.11 12.71 20.66
CA SER A 98 -12.57 12.50 19.27
C SER A 98 -12.26 11.11 18.66
N GLN A 99 -13.27 10.44 18.11
CA GLN A 99 -13.14 9.16 17.37
C GLN A 99 -12.16 9.21 16.17
N SER A 100 -11.63 10.40 15.83
CA SER A 100 -10.62 10.60 14.81
C SER A 100 -9.16 10.49 15.30
N LYS A 101 -8.90 10.36 16.62
CA LYS A 101 -7.53 10.35 17.17
C LYS A 101 -7.06 9.03 17.80
N SER A 102 -7.94 8.04 18.03
CA SER A 102 -7.52 6.75 18.59
C SER A 102 -6.92 5.84 17.51
N GLN A 103 -5.71 6.18 17.05
CA GLN A 103 -4.93 5.32 16.17
C GLN A 103 -4.02 4.44 17.04
N THR A 104 -4.23 3.12 17.04
CA THR A 104 -3.27 2.19 17.64
C THR A 104 -1.94 2.35 16.89
N SER A 105 -0.95 3.01 17.50
CA SER A 105 0.33 3.29 16.83
C SER A 105 1.20 2.05 16.67
N ASP A 106 0.96 1.00 17.47
CA ASP A 106 1.79 -0.20 17.62
C ASP A 106 0.95 -1.47 17.80
N VAL A 107 1.54 -2.65 17.62
CA VAL A 107 0.86 -3.94 17.85
C VAL A 107 0.68 -4.17 19.35
N ILE A 108 -0.54 -4.49 19.80
CA ILE A 108 -0.87 -4.71 21.22
C ILE A 108 -1.39 -6.12 21.43
N MET A 109 -0.83 -6.83 22.40
CA MET A 109 -1.30 -8.16 22.80
C MET A 109 -2.19 -8.07 24.03
N TYR A 110 -3.44 -8.47 23.92
CA TYR A 110 -4.39 -8.59 25.02
C TYR A 110 -4.48 -10.04 25.48
N GLN A 111 -4.20 -10.29 26.75
CA GLN A 111 -4.23 -11.62 27.35
C GLN A 111 -5.37 -11.73 28.36
N ILE A 112 -6.29 -12.65 28.12
CA ILE A 112 -7.51 -12.84 28.89
C ILE A 112 -7.44 -14.22 29.56
N PHE A 113 -7.13 -14.22 30.85
CA PHE A 113 -6.87 -15.44 31.62
C PHE A 113 -7.82 -15.61 32.80
N GLY A 114 -8.05 -16.85 33.22
CA GLY A 114 -8.82 -17.15 34.44
C GLY A 114 -10.33 -17.13 34.24
N PHE A 115 -10.80 -17.00 33.01
CA PHE A 115 -12.21 -17.03 32.62
C PHE A 115 -12.62 -18.37 31.98
N GLU A 116 -11.73 -19.37 32.00
CA GLU A 116 -12.03 -20.68 31.43
C GLU A 116 -13.16 -21.37 32.20
N GLY A 117 -14.11 -21.94 31.47
CA GLY A 117 -15.31 -22.59 32.02
C GLY A 117 -16.48 -21.63 32.27
N LYS A 118 -16.36 -20.34 31.92
CA LYS A 118 -17.50 -19.43 31.84
C LYS A 118 -18.26 -19.68 30.54
N THR A 119 -17.80 -19.08 29.44
CA THR A 119 -18.29 -19.33 28.08
C THR A 119 -17.32 -20.17 27.27
N LEU A 120 -16.02 -20.03 27.52
CA LEU A 120 -14.96 -20.69 26.74
C LEU A 120 -14.22 -21.75 27.55
N PRO A 121 -13.83 -22.89 26.96
CA PRO A 121 -13.03 -23.91 27.64
C PRO A 121 -11.53 -23.55 27.73
N PHE A 122 -11.11 -22.47 27.07
CA PHE A 122 -9.73 -22.02 26.95
C PHE A 122 -9.59 -20.52 27.26
N SER A 123 -8.35 -20.09 27.52
CA SER A 123 -7.97 -18.68 27.58
C SER A 123 -7.80 -18.07 26.19
N LEU A 124 -7.89 -16.74 26.10
CA LEU A 124 -7.74 -16.01 24.84
C LEU A 124 -6.53 -15.08 24.88
N THR A 125 -5.78 -15.07 23.76
CA THR A 125 -4.80 -14.04 23.44
C THR A 125 -5.25 -13.35 22.15
N LEU A 126 -5.53 -12.04 22.21
CA LEU A 126 -5.95 -11.24 21.08
C LEU A 126 -4.82 -10.29 20.70
N VAL A 127 -4.55 -10.17 19.40
CA VAL A 127 -3.43 -9.37 18.89
C VAL A 127 -4.03 -8.29 18.02
N ASP A 128 -4.02 -7.07 18.52
CA ASP A 128 -4.45 -5.89 17.78
C ASP A 128 -3.31 -5.36 16.94
N THR A 129 -3.60 -5.07 15.67
CA THR A 129 -2.62 -4.45 14.77
C THR A 129 -3.05 -3.02 14.45
N PRO A 130 -2.10 -2.09 14.22
CA PRO A 130 -2.41 -0.75 13.72
C PRO A 130 -3.36 -0.80 12.53
N GLY A 131 -4.35 0.10 12.52
CA GLY A 131 -5.21 0.25 11.37
C GLY A 131 -4.42 0.68 10.14
N TYR A 132 -4.59 -0.05 9.05
CA TYR A 132 -3.92 0.31 7.81
C TYR A 132 -4.56 1.53 7.19
N GLY A 133 -3.74 2.31 6.48
CA GLY A 133 -4.23 3.43 5.70
C GLY A 133 -4.69 4.61 6.55
N ASP A 134 -3.77 5.31 7.21
CA ASP A 134 -4.05 6.68 7.68
C ASP A 134 -3.08 7.74 7.12
N ASN A 135 -1.92 7.32 6.61
CA ASN A 135 -0.94 8.21 5.99
C ASN A 135 -0.86 7.99 4.48
N ARG A 136 -0.80 9.09 3.71
CA ARG A 136 -0.81 9.13 2.24
C ARG A 136 0.52 8.72 1.58
N ASP A 137 1.40 8.03 2.30
CA ASP A 137 2.71 7.64 1.80
C ASP A 137 2.82 6.12 1.69
N ASP A 138 3.15 5.65 0.49
CA ASP A 138 3.49 4.28 0.07
C ASP A 138 4.67 3.66 0.86
N ARG A 139 5.18 4.36 1.88
CA ARG A 139 6.29 3.97 2.75
C ARG A 139 5.85 3.22 4.01
N ASN A 140 4.55 3.13 4.29
CA ASN A 140 4.04 2.62 5.56
C ASN A 140 3.78 1.10 5.59
N ASP A 141 3.61 0.40 4.47
CA ASP A 141 3.31 -1.04 4.48
C ASP A 141 4.53 -1.89 4.89
N ASP A 142 5.72 -1.45 4.47
CA ASP A 142 6.99 -1.96 4.99
C ASP A 142 6.97 -1.95 6.52
N SER A 143 6.48 -0.87 7.14
CA SER A 143 6.53 -0.70 8.61
C SER A 143 5.68 -1.72 9.37
N ILE A 144 4.58 -2.22 8.79
CA ILE A 144 3.68 -3.14 9.48
C ILE A 144 4.16 -4.59 9.32
N GLY A 145 4.58 -4.99 8.11
CA GLY A 145 5.24 -6.30 7.92
C GLY A 145 6.50 -6.41 8.77
N GLU A 146 7.27 -5.33 8.86
CA GLU A 146 8.42 -5.19 9.74
C GLU A 146 8.06 -5.36 11.23
N ARG A 147 6.93 -4.79 11.69
CA ARG A 147 6.45 -4.92 13.09
C ARG A 147 5.92 -6.32 13.41
N LEU A 148 5.20 -6.93 12.48
CA LEU A 148 4.73 -8.31 12.62
C LEU A 148 5.91 -9.28 12.68
N LEU A 149 6.95 -9.06 11.86
CA LEU A 149 8.17 -9.86 11.91
C LEU A 149 8.87 -9.76 13.26
N GLU A 150 9.06 -8.55 13.79
CA GLU A 150 9.60 -8.35 15.14
C GLU A 150 8.78 -9.16 16.15
N TRP A 151 7.47 -9.08 16.07
CA TRP A 151 6.58 -9.79 16.99
C TRP A 151 6.65 -11.32 16.90
N PHE A 152 6.79 -11.88 15.69
CA PHE A 152 6.90 -13.34 15.50
C PHE A 152 8.27 -13.91 15.93
N THR A 153 9.29 -13.05 16.02
CA THR A 153 10.69 -13.46 16.24
C THR A 153 11.25 -13.11 17.62
N THR A 154 10.62 -12.18 18.34
CA THR A 154 11.01 -11.78 19.70
C THR A 154 10.76 -12.88 20.75
N ASP A 155 11.64 -12.99 21.74
CA ASP A 155 11.48 -13.87 22.89
C ASP A 155 10.25 -13.44 23.73
N GLY A 156 9.26 -14.33 23.86
CA GLY A 156 7.97 -14.00 24.48
C GLY A 156 6.95 -13.35 23.53
N GLY A 157 7.27 -13.26 22.23
CA GLY A 157 6.33 -13.01 21.16
C GLY A 157 5.41 -14.20 20.89
N VAL A 158 4.79 -14.24 19.71
CA VAL A 158 3.87 -15.33 19.34
C VAL A 158 4.42 -16.10 18.16
N HIS A 159 4.54 -17.40 18.38
CA HIS A 159 5.08 -18.33 17.40
C HIS A 159 3.98 -19.19 16.75
N GLU A 160 2.76 -19.15 17.31
CA GLU A 160 1.61 -19.92 16.84
C GLU A 160 0.31 -19.11 16.92
N VAL A 161 -0.49 -19.17 15.86
CA VAL A 161 -1.78 -18.47 15.77
C VAL A 161 -2.86 -19.47 15.43
N HIS A 162 -4.00 -19.33 16.10
CA HIS A 162 -5.17 -20.18 15.86
C HIS A 162 -6.12 -19.56 14.85
N ALA A 163 -6.24 -18.23 14.83
CA ALA A 163 -7.05 -17.53 13.84
C ALA A 163 -6.42 -16.19 13.44
N VAL A 164 -6.54 -15.85 12.16
CA VAL A 164 -6.30 -14.51 11.64
C VAL A 164 -7.64 -13.93 11.21
N GLY A 165 -8.11 -12.91 11.92
CA GLY A 165 -9.34 -12.21 11.64
C GLY A 165 -9.12 -11.05 10.66
N LEU A 166 -9.67 -11.18 9.46
CA LEU A 166 -9.78 -10.08 8.49
C LEU A 166 -10.99 -9.23 8.86
N VAL A 167 -10.77 -8.05 9.41
CA VAL A 167 -11.82 -7.18 9.98
C VAL A 167 -12.27 -6.14 8.96
N LEU A 168 -13.57 -6.17 8.61
CA LEU A 168 -14.23 -5.24 7.69
C LEU A 168 -15.58 -4.80 8.25
N LYS A 169 -16.20 -3.74 7.70
CA LYS A 169 -17.60 -3.45 8.02
C LYS A 169 -18.52 -4.27 7.13
N ALA A 170 -19.63 -4.77 7.66
CA ALA A 170 -20.63 -5.54 6.92
C ALA A 170 -21.29 -4.71 5.79
N SER A 171 -21.37 -3.39 5.96
CA SER A 171 -21.87 -2.44 4.97
C SER A 171 -20.81 -1.97 3.96
N ASP A 172 -19.58 -2.47 4.05
CA ASP A 172 -18.54 -2.15 3.06
C ASP A 172 -18.90 -2.83 1.75
N ASN A 173 -19.57 -2.07 0.88
CA ASN A 173 -19.97 -2.52 -0.45
C ASN A 173 -18.79 -2.76 -1.40
N ARG A 174 -17.59 -2.35 -0.98
CA ARG A 174 -16.32 -2.38 -1.73
C ARG A 174 -15.16 -2.32 -0.78
N LEU A 175 -14.14 -3.13 -1.08
CA LEU A 175 -12.79 -2.83 -0.66
C LEU A 175 -12.40 -1.56 -1.43
N SER A 176 -12.14 -0.46 -0.72
CA SER A 176 -11.51 0.70 -1.34
C SER A 176 -10.20 0.24 -2.03
N ASP A 177 -9.67 1.00 -3.00
CA ASP A 177 -8.36 0.65 -3.59
C ASP A 177 -7.27 0.45 -2.53
N ARG A 178 -7.46 1.12 -1.39
CA ARG A 178 -6.68 1.00 -0.18
C ARG A 178 -6.95 -0.31 0.57
N LEU A 179 -8.20 -0.69 0.82
CA LEU A 179 -8.53 -1.89 1.61
C LEU A 179 -8.15 -3.17 0.86
N GLY A 180 -8.34 -3.21 -0.46
CA GLY A 180 -7.89 -4.33 -1.30
C GLY A 180 -6.38 -4.42 -1.38
N TYR A 181 -5.70 -3.27 -1.46
CA TYR A 181 -4.24 -3.22 -1.36
C TYR A 181 -3.74 -3.66 0.01
N VAL A 182 -4.36 -3.22 1.10
CA VAL A 182 -4.05 -3.62 2.47
C VAL A 182 -4.19 -5.12 2.63
N PHE A 183 -5.32 -5.70 2.23
CA PHE A 183 -5.50 -7.15 2.38
C PHE A 183 -4.54 -7.94 1.50
N ASN A 184 -4.23 -7.48 0.28
CA ASN A 184 -3.19 -8.12 -0.53
C ASN A 184 -1.82 -8.00 0.14
N SER A 185 -1.41 -6.81 0.58
CA SER A 185 -0.15 -6.59 1.29
C SER A 185 -0.06 -7.43 2.55
N VAL A 186 -1.15 -7.57 3.30
CA VAL A 186 -1.21 -8.32 4.56
C VAL A 186 -1.25 -9.82 4.33
N ALA A 187 -2.14 -10.32 3.48
CA ALA A 187 -2.21 -11.74 3.11
C ALA A 187 -0.87 -12.21 2.54
N SER A 188 -0.20 -11.34 1.79
CA SER A 188 1.10 -11.63 1.21
C SER A 188 2.20 -11.84 2.27
N LEU A 189 2.05 -11.33 3.51
CA LEU A 189 3.00 -11.60 4.60
C LEU A 189 2.90 -13.03 5.14
N PHE A 190 1.73 -13.66 5.02
CA PHE A 190 1.50 -15.00 5.56
C PHE A 190 1.94 -16.08 4.57
N ALA A 191 2.30 -17.23 5.13
CA ALA A 191 2.53 -18.44 4.37
C ALA A 191 1.21 -19.12 3.95
N ALA A 192 1.25 -19.92 2.89
CA ALA A 192 0.07 -20.57 2.31
C ALA A 192 -0.71 -21.45 3.30
N ASN A 193 -0.05 -22.01 4.32
CA ASN A 193 -0.69 -22.80 5.36
C ASN A 193 -1.66 -22.00 6.26
N MET A 194 -1.59 -20.66 6.27
CA MET A 194 -2.53 -19.83 7.03
C MET A 194 -3.91 -19.70 6.41
N GLU A 195 -4.11 -20.04 5.13
CA GLU A 195 -5.40 -19.82 4.45
C GLU A 195 -6.58 -20.39 5.23
N LYS A 196 -6.45 -21.63 5.73
CA LYS A 196 -7.48 -22.34 6.51
C LYS A 196 -7.76 -21.74 7.90
N ASN A 197 -6.89 -20.89 8.41
CA ASN A 197 -7.01 -20.22 9.70
C ASN A 197 -7.32 -18.72 9.53
N MET A 198 -7.57 -18.24 8.32
CA MET A 198 -7.96 -16.85 8.04
C MET A 198 -9.49 -16.75 7.93
N PHE A 199 -10.12 -15.90 8.71
CA PHE A 199 -11.58 -15.76 8.77
C PHE A 199 -12.01 -14.32 8.55
N ALA A 200 -13.12 -14.10 7.86
CA ALA A 200 -13.69 -12.75 7.72
C ALA A 200 -14.53 -12.40 8.95
N LEU A 201 -14.18 -11.30 9.64
CA LEU A 201 -14.86 -10.80 10.83
C LEU A 201 -15.52 -9.45 10.48
N LEU A 202 -16.83 -9.46 10.28
CA LEU A 202 -17.59 -8.36 9.69
C LEU A 202 -18.31 -7.57 10.78
N THR A 203 -17.81 -6.40 11.11
CA THR A 203 -18.34 -5.52 12.17
C THR A 203 -19.44 -4.59 11.63
N HIS A 204 -20.09 -3.81 12.51
CA HIS A 204 -21.18 -2.89 12.12
C HIS A 204 -22.32 -3.59 11.34
N SER A 205 -22.56 -4.86 11.63
CA SER A 205 -23.67 -5.61 11.05
C SER A 205 -25.01 -5.06 11.53
N ASP A 206 -25.98 -5.03 10.64
CA ASP A 206 -27.39 -4.73 10.95
C ASP A 206 -28.26 -5.99 11.07
N GLY A 207 -27.63 -7.16 11.14
CA GLY A 207 -28.28 -8.47 11.24
C GLY A 207 -28.68 -9.07 9.88
N ARG A 208 -28.43 -8.37 8.76
CA ARG A 208 -28.71 -8.89 7.41
C ARG A 208 -27.49 -9.58 6.80
N PRO A 209 -27.68 -10.42 5.76
CA PRO A 209 -26.58 -11.03 5.02
C PRO A 209 -25.58 -9.96 4.54
N PRO A 210 -24.27 -10.12 4.81
CA PRO A 210 -23.25 -9.14 4.46
C PRO A 210 -22.77 -9.30 3.01
N ASP A 211 -23.69 -9.44 2.06
CA ASP A 211 -23.41 -9.75 0.65
C ASP A 211 -22.39 -8.80 0.02
N ASN A 212 -22.46 -7.55 0.44
CA ASN A 212 -21.61 -6.44 0.03
C ASN A 212 -20.13 -6.68 0.39
N ALA A 213 -19.84 -6.98 1.66
CA ALA A 213 -18.49 -7.25 2.11
C ALA A 213 -17.94 -8.58 1.55
N LEU A 214 -18.80 -9.60 1.44
CA LEU A 214 -18.42 -10.89 0.86
C LEU A 214 -18.11 -10.78 -0.64
N THR A 215 -18.92 -10.05 -1.40
CA THR A 215 -18.66 -9.74 -2.81
C THR A 215 -17.35 -8.98 -2.94
N ALA A 216 -17.09 -8.03 -2.04
CA ALA A 216 -15.87 -7.25 -2.09
C ALA A 216 -14.60 -8.11 -1.84
N LEU A 217 -14.65 -9.03 -0.87
CA LEU A 217 -13.57 -10.00 -0.63
C LEU A 217 -13.35 -10.93 -1.83
N ALA A 218 -14.44 -11.39 -2.46
CA ALA A 218 -14.39 -12.23 -3.65
C ALA A 218 -13.80 -11.49 -4.86
N ASP A 219 -14.23 -10.25 -5.11
CA ASP A 219 -13.75 -9.39 -6.20
C ASP A 219 -12.25 -9.10 -6.07
N ALA A 220 -11.73 -8.97 -4.85
CA ALA A 220 -10.31 -8.80 -4.59
C ALA A 220 -9.52 -10.11 -4.52
N GLN A 221 -10.18 -11.26 -4.70
CA GLN A 221 -9.56 -12.58 -4.68
C GLN A 221 -8.75 -12.84 -3.41
N ILE A 222 -9.21 -12.30 -2.27
CA ILE A 222 -8.55 -12.53 -0.98
C ILE A 222 -8.70 -14.01 -0.63
N LYS A 223 -7.59 -14.65 -0.28
CA LYS A 223 -7.56 -16.02 0.21
C LYS A 223 -7.86 -16.07 1.70
N TYR A 224 -8.87 -16.84 2.07
CA TYR A 224 -9.29 -17.07 3.45
C TYR A 224 -10.09 -18.38 3.52
N ALA A 225 -10.37 -18.85 4.73
CA ALA A 225 -10.95 -20.14 4.99
C ALA A 225 -12.29 -20.32 4.27
N LYS A 226 -12.47 -21.51 3.71
CA LYS A 226 -13.71 -21.97 3.09
C LYS A 226 -14.20 -23.22 3.80
N ASP A 227 -15.51 -23.39 3.87
CA ASP A 227 -16.12 -24.61 4.39
C ASP A 227 -16.05 -25.77 3.38
N GLU A 228 -16.60 -26.92 3.75
CA GLU A 228 -16.62 -28.13 2.91
C GLU A 228 -17.38 -27.94 1.59
N GLN A 229 -18.28 -26.96 1.54
CA GLN A 229 -19.05 -26.56 0.35
C GLN A 229 -18.31 -25.51 -0.49
N GLY A 230 -17.09 -25.14 -0.10
CA GLY A 230 -16.28 -24.11 -0.75
C GLY A 230 -16.80 -22.70 -0.51
N GLN A 231 -17.75 -22.50 0.42
CA GLN A 231 -18.26 -21.18 0.76
C GLN A 231 -17.34 -20.48 1.77
N PRO A 232 -17.20 -19.16 1.68
CA PRO A 232 -16.28 -18.45 2.55
C PRO A 232 -16.75 -18.36 4.00
N VAL A 233 -15.88 -18.73 4.93
CA VAL A 233 -16.16 -18.71 6.37
C VAL A 233 -16.05 -17.28 6.89
N HIS A 234 -17.16 -16.76 7.38
CA HIS A 234 -17.28 -15.39 7.88
C HIS A 234 -18.17 -15.35 9.12
N PHE A 235 -17.99 -14.32 9.94
CA PHE A 235 -18.76 -14.05 11.16
C PHE A 235 -19.17 -12.59 11.20
N VAL A 236 -20.39 -12.30 11.63
CA VAL A 236 -20.93 -10.94 11.69
C VAL A 236 -21.11 -10.46 13.12
N PHE A 237 -20.73 -9.22 13.38
CA PHE A 237 -20.81 -8.60 14.70
C PHE A 237 -21.43 -7.21 14.59
N ASN A 238 -22.30 -6.87 15.54
CA ASN A 238 -22.67 -5.48 15.77
C ASN A 238 -21.66 -4.82 16.73
N ASN A 239 -21.58 -3.49 16.76
CA ASN A 239 -20.72 -2.72 17.66
C ASN A 239 -21.51 -1.89 18.70
N CYS A 240 -22.84 -2.09 18.79
CA CYS A 240 -23.72 -1.30 19.66
C CYS A 240 -23.86 -1.87 21.09
N GLN A 241 -23.05 -2.85 21.50
CA GLN A 241 -23.23 -3.56 22.78
C GLN A 241 -22.99 -2.65 24.01
N SER A 242 -22.19 -1.60 23.85
CA SER A 242 -21.96 -0.56 24.86
C SER A 242 -22.98 0.60 24.79
N ASP A 243 -23.88 0.61 23.81
CA ASP A 243 -24.80 1.73 23.61
C ASP A 243 -25.82 1.80 24.75
N GLN A 244 -26.22 3.04 25.07
CA GLN A 244 -27.20 3.30 26.11
C GLN A 244 -28.59 2.75 25.73
N ARG A 245 -29.07 1.80 26.53
CA ARG A 245 -30.34 1.08 26.42
C ARG A 245 -31.52 1.97 26.80
N THR A 246 -31.77 2.98 25.98
CA THR A 246 -32.77 4.02 26.25
C THR A 246 -34.08 3.76 25.50
N GLY A 247 -35.19 3.70 26.25
CA GLY A 247 -36.57 3.80 25.76
C GLY A 247 -36.87 2.96 24.51
N ARG A 248 -37.13 3.64 23.38
CA ARG A 248 -37.60 3.02 22.13
C ARG A 248 -36.57 2.12 21.42
N TYR A 249 -35.28 2.24 21.75
CA TYR A 249 -34.20 1.55 21.04
C TYR A 249 -33.79 0.23 21.71
N THR A 250 -34.21 -0.02 22.94
CA THR A 250 -33.84 -1.21 23.74
C THR A 250 -34.13 -2.52 23.02
N ARG A 251 -35.25 -2.62 22.29
CA ARG A 251 -35.57 -3.82 21.51
C ARG A 251 -34.55 -4.10 20.41
N ASN A 252 -34.15 -3.08 19.65
CA ASN A 252 -33.19 -3.22 18.57
C ASN A 252 -31.79 -3.55 19.11
N LEU A 253 -31.40 -2.90 20.20
CA LEU A 253 -30.12 -3.18 20.88
C LEU A 253 -30.07 -4.60 21.46
N LYS A 254 -31.20 -5.09 22.00
CA LYS A 254 -31.31 -6.46 22.50
C LYS A 254 -31.17 -7.49 21.37
N ASN A 255 -31.88 -7.29 20.26
CA ASN A 255 -31.75 -8.16 19.09
C ASN A 255 -30.31 -8.18 18.57
N ALA A 256 -29.68 -7.00 18.43
CA ALA A 256 -28.29 -6.90 17.99
C ALA A 256 -27.30 -7.59 18.94
N TRP A 257 -27.58 -7.60 20.25
CA TRP A 257 -26.82 -8.36 21.23
C TRP A 257 -26.98 -9.87 21.02
N GLU A 258 -28.22 -10.36 20.93
CA GLU A 258 -28.53 -11.77 20.73
C GLU A 258 -27.90 -12.30 19.44
N ASP A 259 -28.03 -11.57 18.32
CA ASP A 259 -27.40 -11.91 17.04
C ASP A 259 -25.87 -12.01 17.16
N SER A 260 -25.25 -11.04 17.86
CA SER A 260 -23.79 -11.04 18.06
C SER A 260 -23.32 -12.16 19.00
N GLU A 261 -24.14 -12.55 19.98
CA GLU A 261 -23.84 -13.65 20.89
C GLU A 261 -23.86 -15.00 20.17
N ASP A 262 -24.84 -15.20 19.30
CA ASP A 262 -24.96 -16.43 18.50
C ASP A 262 -23.82 -16.56 17.47
N GLU A 263 -23.46 -15.45 16.82
CA GLU A 263 -22.29 -15.43 15.93
C GLU A 263 -20.97 -15.65 16.68
N MET A 264 -20.86 -15.16 17.92
CA MET A 264 -19.71 -15.44 18.76
C MET A 264 -19.63 -16.91 19.18
N LYS A 265 -20.76 -17.55 19.51
CA LYS A 265 -20.79 -19.00 19.75
C LYS A 265 -20.27 -19.76 18.53
N ARG A 266 -20.79 -19.45 17.34
CA ARG A 266 -20.36 -20.06 16.07
C ARG A 266 -18.87 -19.88 15.81
N PHE A 267 -18.35 -18.66 16.03
CA PHE A 267 -16.92 -18.39 15.88
C PHE A 267 -16.05 -19.19 16.85
N MET A 268 -16.50 -19.31 18.10
CA MET A 268 -15.75 -20.01 19.15
C MET A 268 -15.78 -21.53 18.98
N GLU A 269 -16.86 -22.09 18.45
CA GLU A 269 -16.95 -23.51 18.05
C GLU A 269 -15.92 -23.84 16.98
N VAL A 270 -15.83 -23.01 15.93
CA VAL A 270 -14.81 -23.13 14.88
C VAL A 270 -13.41 -23.01 15.48
N LEU A 271 -13.15 -21.98 16.30
CA LEU A 271 -11.84 -21.75 16.90
C LEU A 271 -11.40 -22.88 17.85
N ASN A 272 -12.35 -23.51 18.54
CA ASN A 272 -12.07 -24.61 19.48
C ASN A 272 -11.41 -25.79 18.78
N VAL A 273 -11.97 -26.20 17.64
CA VAL A 273 -11.46 -27.32 16.82
C VAL A 273 -10.34 -26.91 15.85
N THR A 274 -10.12 -25.60 15.66
CA THR A 274 -9.06 -25.10 14.78
C THR A 274 -7.68 -25.38 15.37
N GLU A 275 -6.86 -26.10 14.60
CA GLU A 275 -5.45 -26.35 14.92
C GLU A 275 -4.61 -25.08 14.80
N ALA A 276 -3.66 -24.90 15.73
CA ALA A 276 -2.70 -23.81 15.65
C ALA A 276 -1.82 -23.95 14.39
N GLN A 277 -1.53 -22.84 13.73
CA GLN A 277 -0.53 -22.76 12.68
C GLN A 277 0.73 -22.09 13.20
N THR A 278 1.87 -22.69 12.91
CA THR A 278 3.17 -22.12 13.24
C THR A 278 3.46 -20.95 12.30
N LEU A 279 4.07 -19.90 12.85
CA LEU A 279 4.44 -18.70 12.11
C LEU A 279 5.84 -18.78 11.50
N TRP A 280 6.53 -19.92 11.62
CA TRP A 280 7.89 -20.09 11.09
C TRP A 280 7.96 -19.86 9.58
N THR A 281 7.07 -20.47 8.80
CA THR A 281 7.01 -20.27 7.35
C THR A 281 6.62 -18.84 7.00
N THR A 282 5.74 -18.20 7.77
CA THR A 282 5.39 -16.77 7.65
C THR A 282 6.61 -15.87 7.89
N VAL A 283 7.42 -16.16 8.91
CA VAL A 283 8.69 -15.46 9.15
C VAL A 283 9.63 -15.62 7.96
N GLU A 284 9.69 -16.80 7.36
CA GLU A 284 10.50 -17.05 6.17
C GLU A 284 9.98 -16.28 4.94
N VAL A 285 8.66 -16.20 4.72
CA VAL A 285 8.06 -15.35 3.67
C VAL A 285 8.54 -13.90 3.81
N ILE A 286 8.46 -13.34 5.02
CA ILE A 286 8.87 -11.94 5.25
C ILE A 286 10.39 -11.78 5.05
N ASN A 287 11.21 -12.73 5.51
CA ASN A 287 12.66 -12.71 5.31
C ASN A 287 13.03 -12.73 3.82
N GLN A 288 12.44 -13.63 3.04
CA GLN A 288 12.70 -13.77 1.60
C GLN A 288 12.38 -12.48 0.84
N ARG A 289 11.33 -11.75 1.24
CA ARG A 289 11.02 -10.43 0.67
C ARG A 289 12.02 -9.36 1.00
N ASN A 290 12.44 -9.29 2.26
CA ASN A 290 13.44 -8.33 2.68
C ASN A 290 14.75 -8.59 1.93
N GLN A 291 15.16 -9.85 1.80
CA GLN A 291 16.34 -10.25 1.04
C GLN A 291 16.21 -9.90 -0.44
N LEU A 292 15.09 -10.22 -1.09
CA LEU A 292 14.82 -9.84 -2.49
C LEU A 292 14.97 -8.33 -2.70
N LYS A 293 14.36 -7.52 -1.82
CA LYS A 293 14.41 -6.06 -1.88
C LYS A 293 15.84 -5.56 -1.74
N GLU A 294 16.60 -6.11 -0.80
CA GLU A 294 18.01 -5.76 -0.57
C GLU A 294 18.90 -6.14 -1.74
N CYS A 295 18.71 -7.32 -2.33
CA CYS A 295 19.40 -7.75 -3.54
C CYS A 295 19.15 -6.77 -4.69
N ILE A 296 17.89 -6.42 -4.97
CA ILE A 296 17.53 -5.50 -6.05
C ILE A 296 18.12 -4.10 -5.82
N ILE A 297 18.06 -3.59 -4.59
CA ILE A 297 18.68 -2.30 -4.25
C ILE A 297 20.20 -2.34 -4.47
N ASN A 298 20.88 -3.40 -4.02
CA ASN A 298 22.32 -3.56 -4.20
C ASN A 298 22.70 -3.60 -5.69
N ILE A 299 21.94 -4.34 -6.50
CA ILE A 299 22.12 -4.41 -7.96
C ILE A 299 21.97 -3.01 -8.57
N GLN A 300 20.91 -2.27 -8.21
CA GLN A 300 20.67 -0.91 -8.69
C GLN A 300 21.79 0.07 -8.33
N ASP A 301 22.31 0.00 -7.10
CA ASP A 301 23.41 0.85 -6.65
C ASP A 301 24.71 0.57 -7.43
N LYS A 302 25.03 -0.71 -7.68
CA LYS A 302 26.19 -1.11 -8.48
C LYS A 302 26.09 -0.64 -9.93
N LEU A 303 24.91 -0.79 -10.54
CA LEU A 303 24.64 -0.35 -11.90
C LEU A 303 24.81 1.16 -12.07
N LYS A 304 24.28 1.93 -11.10
CA LYS A 304 24.46 3.38 -11.10
C LYS A 304 25.94 3.75 -11.04
N PHE A 305 26.73 3.04 -10.25
CA PHE A 305 28.17 3.26 -10.16
C PHE A 305 28.91 2.88 -11.47
N ILE A 306 28.57 1.76 -12.10
CA ILE A 306 29.11 1.35 -13.40
C ILE A 306 28.81 2.40 -14.47
N GLU A 307 27.58 2.91 -14.54
CA GLU A 307 27.17 3.92 -15.52
C GLU A 307 27.95 5.23 -15.38
N LEU A 308 28.15 5.67 -14.13
CA LEU A 308 28.93 6.87 -13.83
C LEU A 308 30.42 6.69 -14.15
N ASN A 309 31.01 5.55 -13.78
CA ASN A 309 32.41 5.26 -14.12
C ASN A 309 32.62 5.15 -15.63
N LYS A 310 31.68 4.55 -16.37
CA LYS A 310 31.75 4.50 -17.83
C LYS A 310 31.76 5.91 -18.43
N THR A 311 30.87 6.78 -17.95
CA THR A 311 30.81 8.19 -18.38
C THR A 311 32.12 8.91 -18.09
N GLN A 312 32.73 8.69 -16.92
CA GLN A 312 34.04 9.25 -16.58
C GLN A 312 35.13 8.74 -17.53
N ILE A 313 35.22 7.43 -17.79
CA ILE A 313 36.20 6.84 -18.71
C ILE A 313 36.04 7.45 -20.11
N ASP A 314 34.81 7.57 -20.61
CA ASP A 314 34.52 8.15 -21.92
C ASP A 314 34.92 9.64 -21.99
N GLN A 315 34.65 10.41 -20.93
CA GLN A 315 35.07 11.81 -20.82
C GLN A 315 36.60 11.96 -20.74
N GLU A 316 37.28 11.11 -19.97
CA GLU A 316 38.74 11.12 -19.84
C GLU A 316 39.43 10.72 -21.15
N ASN A 317 38.92 9.69 -21.84
CA ASN A 317 39.42 9.30 -23.17
C ASN A 317 39.19 10.40 -24.21
N ALA A 318 38.02 11.04 -24.21
CA ALA A 318 37.73 12.13 -25.15
C ALA A 318 38.63 13.35 -24.89
N LEU A 319 38.87 13.69 -23.63
CA LEU A 319 39.80 14.74 -23.24
C LEU A 319 41.23 14.43 -23.67
N TYR A 320 41.64 13.18 -23.45
CA TYR A 320 42.98 12.72 -23.81
C TYR A 320 43.20 12.78 -25.33
N ASN A 321 42.28 12.26 -26.14
CA ASN A 321 42.34 12.31 -27.60
C ASN A 321 42.34 13.76 -28.13
N LYS A 322 41.47 14.62 -27.59
CA LYS A 322 41.46 16.06 -27.94
C LYS A 322 42.77 16.76 -27.57
N CYS A 323 43.41 16.36 -26.47
CA CYS A 323 44.69 16.92 -26.05
C CYS A 323 45.81 16.50 -27.02
N GLU A 324 45.84 15.23 -27.44
CA GLU A 324 46.77 14.73 -28.48
C GLU A 324 46.63 15.52 -29.79
N GLU A 325 45.41 15.81 -30.22
CA GLU A 325 45.13 16.62 -31.41
C GLU A 325 45.55 18.09 -31.23
N LYS A 326 45.23 18.71 -30.09
CA LYS A 326 45.47 20.14 -29.83
C LYS A 326 46.91 20.47 -29.43
N MET A 327 47.69 19.50 -28.97
CA MET A 327 49.15 19.63 -28.83
C MET A 327 49.83 19.98 -30.15
N LYS A 328 49.22 19.63 -31.30
CA LYS A 328 49.68 20.06 -32.64
C LYS A 328 49.30 21.51 -33.00
N ALA A 329 48.38 22.14 -32.26
CA ALA A 329 47.73 23.41 -32.63
C ALA A 329 47.91 24.57 -31.61
N THR A 330 48.62 24.36 -30.50
CA THR A 330 49.02 25.39 -29.51
C THR A 330 47.87 26.27 -29.00
N LYS A 331 46.75 25.67 -28.56
CA LYS A 331 45.64 26.38 -27.91
C LYS A 331 45.34 25.82 -26.52
N ASN A 332 45.20 26.71 -25.54
CA ASN A 332 44.74 26.37 -24.19
C ASN A 332 43.25 26.01 -24.20
N TYR A 333 42.86 25.02 -23.39
CA TYR A 333 41.48 24.54 -23.27
C TYR A 333 41.18 24.10 -21.83
N GLU A 334 39.95 24.35 -21.38
CA GLU A 334 39.40 23.94 -20.09
C GLU A 334 38.08 23.21 -20.33
N GLU A 335 37.86 22.09 -19.64
CA GLU A 335 36.59 21.35 -19.65
C GLU A 335 36.27 20.87 -18.23
N ASP A 336 35.01 20.98 -17.84
CA ASP A 336 34.52 20.41 -16.59
C ASP A 336 34.20 18.93 -16.81
N VAL A 337 34.78 18.06 -15.99
CA VAL A 337 34.55 16.60 -16.01
C VAL A 337 33.67 16.23 -14.83
N ASP A 338 32.68 15.36 -15.07
CA ASP A 338 31.87 14.83 -13.99
C ASP A 338 32.58 13.62 -13.37
N GLU A 339 33.09 13.79 -12.15
CA GLU A 339 33.76 12.74 -11.40
C GLU A 339 32.81 12.12 -10.37
N PRO A 340 32.53 10.81 -10.43
CA PRO A 340 31.80 10.10 -9.39
C PRO A 340 32.61 10.01 -8.10
N TYR A 341 31.94 10.25 -6.97
CA TYR A 341 32.50 10.04 -5.65
C TYR A 341 31.45 9.45 -4.69
N LYS A 342 31.93 8.81 -3.62
CA LYS A 342 31.08 8.27 -2.55
C LYS A 342 30.86 9.36 -1.50
N ASP A 343 29.61 9.64 -1.19
CA ASP A 343 29.19 10.58 -0.15
C ASP A 343 28.38 9.86 0.94
N LYS A 344 28.27 10.47 2.11
CA LYS A 344 27.46 9.95 3.22
C LYS A 344 26.20 10.78 3.37
N GLU A 345 25.05 10.17 3.12
CA GLU A 345 23.76 10.80 3.37
C GLU A 345 23.14 10.34 4.67
N PRO A 346 22.62 11.27 5.50
CA PRO A 346 21.92 10.90 6.71
C PRO A 346 20.64 10.14 6.34
N ILE A 347 20.37 9.07 7.08
CA ILE A 347 19.05 8.42 7.02
C ILE A 347 18.17 9.03 8.09
N GLU A 348 16.91 9.29 7.76
CA GLU A 348 15.89 9.53 8.78
C GLU A 348 15.81 8.27 9.65
N GLY A 349 16.37 8.35 10.85
CA GLY A 349 16.03 7.40 11.90
C GLY A 349 14.57 7.62 12.21
N GLY A 350 13.69 6.84 11.58
CA GLY A 350 12.24 7.02 11.70
C GLY A 350 11.84 7.19 13.16
N ARG A 351 11.15 8.30 13.46
CA ARG A 351 10.54 8.56 14.76
C ARG A 351 9.35 7.60 14.92
N CYS A 352 9.54 6.52 15.66
CA CYS A 352 8.43 5.66 16.11
C CYS A 352 8.24 5.89 17.62
N GLY A 353 7.40 6.85 17.99
CA GLY A 353 6.84 7.02 19.34
C GLY A 353 7.82 6.94 20.52
N PHE A 354 7.29 6.52 21.68
CA PHE A 354 8.01 6.38 22.96
C PHE A 354 9.16 5.33 22.94
N LEU A 355 9.41 4.64 21.81
CA LEU A 355 10.44 3.58 21.64
C LEU A 355 11.87 4.08 21.35
N TRP A 356 12.13 5.39 21.35
CA TRP A 356 13.42 5.97 20.92
C TRP A 356 14.64 5.53 21.75
N LEU A 357 14.44 5.06 22.99
CA LEU A 357 15.53 4.75 23.93
C LEU A 357 16.18 3.37 23.75
N LEU A 358 15.58 2.43 23.01
CA LEU A 358 16.00 1.02 23.01
C LEU A 358 16.52 0.45 21.67
N TYR A 359 16.26 1.10 20.53
CA TYR A 359 16.63 0.56 19.20
C TYR A 359 17.44 1.56 18.37
N TYR A 360 18.75 1.31 18.21
CA TYR A 360 19.56 2.09 17.27
C TYR A 360 19.25 1.63 15.83
N ARG A 361 18.27 2.27 15.17
CA ARG A 361 18.07 2.13 13.73
C ARG A 361 19.25 2.79 13.01
N GLY A 362 20.00 2.00 12.25
CA GLY A 362 21.17 2.45 11.49
C GLY A 362 21.41 1.53 10.29
N ALA A 363 22.11 2.02 9.28
CA ALA A 363 22.60 1.21 8.19
C ALA A 363 23.93 0.55 8.58
N THR A 364 24.15 -0.70 8.16
CA THR A 364 25.46 -1.33 8.21
C THR A 364 26.20 -1.03 6.92
N SER A 365 27.35 -0.37 7.03
CA SER A 365 28.17 0.06 5.91
C SER A 365 29.60 -0.44 6.06
N CYS A 366 30.20 -0.87 4.96
CA CYS A 366 31.61 -1.24 4.88
C CYS A 366 32.45 0.03 4.70
N LEU A 367 33.45 0.21 5.56
CA LEU A 367 34.37 1.36 5.49
C LEU A 367 35.50 1.16 4.49
N LEU A 368 35.80 -0.09 4.09
CA LEU A 368 36.82 -0.38 3.07
C LEU A 368 36.26 -0.21 1.66
N CYS A 369 35.05 -0.71 1.41
CA CYS A 369 34.40 -0.59 0.10
C CYS A 369 33.63 0.73 -0.06
N GLU A 370 33.42 1.49 1.03
CA GLU A 370 32.54 2.66 1.04
C GLU A 370 31.14 2.35 0.49
N GLU A 371 30.58 1.23 0.95
CA GLU A 371 29.31 0.67 0.50
C GLU A 371 28.36 0.46 1.67
N THR A 372 27.07 0.69 1.43
CA THR A 372 26.04 0.30 2.39
C THR A 372 25.60 -1.13 2.11
N CYS A 373 25.97 -2.03 3.01
CA CYS A 373 25.65 -3.46 2.90
C CYS A 373 24.24 -3.75 3.39
N HIS A 374 23.73 -2.98 4.35
CA HIS A 374 22.38 -3.15 4.90
C HIS A 374 21.80 -1.78 5.23
N ARG A 375 20.78 -1.32 4.48
CA ARG A 375 20.21 0.03 4.68
C ARG A 375 19.45 0.19 5.99
N LYS A 376 18.84 -0.88 6.52
CA LYS A 376 18.05 -0.87 7.76
C LYS A 376 18.42 -2.02 8.71
N CYS A 377 19.55 -1.89 9.41
CA CYS A 377 19.98 -2.88 10.38
C CYS A 377 19.23 -2.77 11.72
N ARG A 378 18.51 -3.83 12.09
CA ARG A 378 17.68 -3.91 13.32
C ARG A 378 18.37 -4.51 14.53
N MET A 379 19.58 -5.06 14.39
CA MET A 379 20.28 -5.68 15.51
C MET A 379 20.39 -4.72 16.70
N ASN A 380 20.04 -5.14 17.92
CA ASN A 380 20.03 -4.27 19.11
C ASN A 380 21.41 -3.72 19.50
N SER A 381 22.47 -4.17 18.82
CA SER A 381 23.82 -3.66 18.98
C SER A 381 24.07 -2.41 18.13
N THR A 382 24.88 -1.51 18.68
CA THR A 382 25.50 -0.37 17.97
C THR A 382 26.62 -0.82 17.01
N SER A 383 26.97 -2.11 17.05
CA SER A 383 27.95 -2.74 16.18
C SER A 383 27.33 -3.88 15.36
N PRO A 384 27.76 -4.14 14.11
CA PRO A 384 27.39 -5.34 13.36
C PRO A 384 27.89 -6.67 13.97
N ASP A 385 28.50 -6.65 15.15
CA ASP A 385 29.14 -7.79 15.85
C ASP A 385 28.19 -8.89 16.38
N GLY A 386 26.88 -8.76 16.22
CA GLY A 386 25.94 -9.78 16.67
C GLY A 386 26.09 -11.09 15.88
N PRO A 387 26.25 -12.26 16.52
CA PRO A 387 26.50 -13.55 15.84
C PRO A 387 25.34 -14.05 14.95
N ARG A 388 24.18 -13.37 14.94
CA ARG A 388 22.99 -13.72 14.16
C ARG A 388 22.75 -12.84 12.92
N CYS A 389 23.67 -11.93 12.58
CA CYS A 389 23.47 -11.06 11.42
C CYS A 389 23.66 -11.84 10.10
N LYS A 390 22.54 -12.18 9.41
CA LYS A 390 22.50 -12.95 8.15
C LYS A 390 23.28 -12.30 6.98
N MET A 391 23.75 -11.05 7.14
CA MET A 391 24.60 -10.39 6.15
C MET A 391 26.01 -10.98 6.07
N PHE A 392 26.47 -11.64 7.15
CA PHE A 392 27.76 -12.30 7.18
C PHE A 392 27.59 -13.80 7.02
N ASP A 393 28.46 -14.42 6.22
CA ASP A 393 28.53 -15.86 6.11
C ASP A 393 29.00 -16.51 7.43
N GLY A 394 28.96 -17.84 7.50
CA GLY A 394 29.42 -18.60 8.67
C GLY A 394 30.90 -18.38 9.03
N ARG A 395 31.68 -17.74 8.15
CA ARG A 395 33.09 -17.37 8.36
C ARG A 395 33.28 -15.89 8.71
N GLY A 396 32.20 -15.12 8.85
CA GLY A 396 32.25 -13.70 9.21
C GLY A 396 32.55 -12.73 8.05
N HIS A 397 32.44 -13.17 6.80
CA HIS A 397 32.64 -12.34 5.61
C HIS A 397 31.30 -11.77 5.13
N CYS A 398 31.31 -10.50 4.73
CA CYS A 398 30.11 -9.83 4.21
C CYS A 398 29.71 -10.46 2.87
N THR A 399 28.43 -10.74 2.71
CA THR A 399 27.88 -11.32 1.47
C THR A 399 27.43 -10.24 0.47
N VAL A 400 27.48 -8.96 0.86
CA VAL A 400 26.93 -7.84 0.09
C VAL A 400 28.01 -6.94 -0.52
N CYS A 401 29.03 -6.54 0.25
CA CYS A 401 30.04 -5.61 -0.25
C CYS A 401 30.98 -6.22 -1.28
N THR A 402 31.50 -5.38 -2.17
CA THR A 402 32.26 -5.77 -3.36
C THR A 402 33.49 -6.63 -3.06
N ASN A 403 34.13 -6.43 -1.91
CA ASN A 403 35.32 -7.21 -1.52
C ASN A 403 35.04 -8.32 -0.52
N LYS A 404 33.76 -8.63 -0.24
CA LYS A 404 33.33 -9.62 0.76
C LYS A 404 34.06 -9.44 2.09
N CYS A 405 34.25 -8.17 2.51
CA CYS A 405 35.12 -7.80 3.62
C CYS A 405 34.70 -8.48 4.93
N GLU A 406 35.69 -8.74 5.79
CA GLU A 406 35.46 -9.20 7.14
C GLU A 406 34.56 -8.25 7.94
N ARG A 407 33.83 -8.81 8.92
CA ARG A 407 32.92 -8.09 9.81
C ARG A 407 33.54 -6.85 10.46
N LYS A 408 34.81 -6.90 10.84
CA LYS A 408 35.55 -5.79 11.49
C LYS A 408 35.58 -4.48 10.67
N HIS A 409 35.39 -4.57 9.35
CA HIS A 409 35.37 -3.40 8.46
C HIS A 409 33.99 -2.77 8.31
N HIS A 410 32.99 -3.26 9.04
CA HIS A 410 31.62 -2.79 8.96
C HIS A 410 31.26 -1.99 10.20
N VAL A 411 30.52 -0.91 10.00
CA VAL A 411 29.98 -0.09 11.09
C VAL A 411 28.49 0.07 10.93
N LYS A 412 27.78 0.24 12.05
CA LYS A 412 26.37 0.58 12.06
C LYS A 412 26.18 2.05 12.40
N LYS A 413 25.65 2.85 11.47
CA LYS A 413 25.52 4.31 11.61
C LYS A 413 24.21 4.84 11.02
N LYS A 414 23.83 6.07 11.39
CA LYS A 414 22.65 6.77 10.85
C LYS A 414 22.93 7.49 9.52
N TRP A 415 23.72 6.86 8.65
CA TRP A 415 23.99 7.34 7.31
C TRP A 415 24.22 6.16 6.36
N ILE A 416 24.03 6.40 5.07
CA ILE A 416 24.33 5.45 3.99
C ILE A 416 25.34 6.06 3.02
N TYR A 417 26.09 5.20 2.33
CA TYR A 417 26.91 5.62 1.21
C TYR A 417 26.03 5.78 -0.03
N VAL A 418 26.18 6.91 -0.72
CA VAL A 418 25.55 7.19 -2.00
C VAL A 418 26.59 7.64 -2.99
N THR A 419 26.44 7.23 -4.26
CA THR A 419 27.29 7.76 -5.33
C THR A 419 26.68 9.05 -5.89
N LYS A 420 27.47 10.12 -5.87
CA LYS A 420 27.19 11.45 -6.43
C LYS A 420 28.25 11.81 -7.47
N THR A 421 27.95 12.81 -8.28
CA THR A 421 28.93 13.40 -9.22
C THR A 421 29.33 14.79 -8.74
N ARG A 422 30.58 15.16 -8.98
CA ARG A 422 31.09 16.52 -8.82
C ARG A 422 31.74 16.97 -10.11
N LYS A 423 31.60 18.26 -10.45
CA LYS A 423 32.32 18.85 -11.56
C LYS A 423 33.74 19.18 -11.13
N VAL A 424 34.72 18.57 -11.78
CA VAL A 424 36.14 18.86 -11.60
C VAL A 424 36.64 19.51 -12.87
N ARG A 425 37.08 20.77 -12.74
CA ARG A 425 37.69 21.49 -13.86
C ARG A 425 39.06 20.87 -14.14
N LYS A 426 39.26 20.31 -15.33
CA LYS A 426 40.57 19.84 -15.79
C LYS A 426 41.15 20.85 -16.77
N THR A 427 42.35 21.33 -16.48
CA THR A 427 43.03 22.34 -17.33
C THR A 427 43.97 21.68 -18.33
N TYR A 428 44.29 22.40 -19.40
CA TYR A 428 45.34 22.02 -20.34
C TYR A 428 46.69 21.80 -19.65
N GLU A 429 47.07 22.63 -18.67
CA GLU A 429 48.30 22.41 -17.89
C GLU A 429 48.31 21.09 -17.11
N ASP A 430 47.20 20.67 -16.51
CA ASP A 430 47.12 19.41 -15.74
C ASP A 430 47.33 18.18 -16.62
N ILE A 431 46.74 18.19 -17.82
CA ILE A 431 46.86 17.10 -18.79
C ILE A 431 48.25 17.15 -19.47
N LYS A 432 48.72 18.35 -19.82
CA LYS A 432 50.06 18.57 -20.38
C LYS A 432 51.16 18.17 -19.41
N LYS A 433 51.00 18.40 -18.11
CA LYS A 433 51.95 17.95 -17.08
C LYS A 433 52.09 16.43 -17.06
N LYS A 434 50.96 15.71 -17.03
CA LYS A 434 50.94 14.22 -17.14
C LYS A 434 51.57 13.71 -18.44
N TYR A 435 51.41 14.46 -19.53
CA TYR A 435 52.01 14.13 -20.82
C TYR A 435 53.52 14.45 -20.88
N MET A 436 53.97 15.56 -20.27
CA MET A 436 55.38 15.97 -20.18
C MET A 436 56.20 15.11 -19.22
N GLU A 437 55.56 14.38 -18.31
CA GLU A 437 56.17 13.28 -17.53
C GLU A 437 56.54 12.07 -18.42
N GLY A 438 56.27 12.14 -19.73
CA GLY A 438 56.69 11.18 -20.75
C GLY A 438 55.87 9.89 -20.70
N VAL A 439 56.48 8.78 -21.12
CA VAL A 439 55.86 7.44 -21.14
C VAL A 439 55.25 7.08 -19.77
N LYS A 440 55.91 7.48 -18.68
CA LYS A 440 55.49 7.15 -17.31
C LYS A 440 54.14 7.76 -16.92
N GLY A 441 53.91 9.04 -17.22
CA GLY A 441 52.63 9.70 -16.90
C GLY A 441 51.47 9.19 -17.77
N MET A 442 51.75 8.74 -19.00
CA MET A 442 50.76 8.06 -19.84
C MET A 442 50.41 6.67 -19.30
N GLU A 443 51.41 5.87 -18.91
CA GLU A 443 51.20 4.56 -18.29
C GLU A 443 50.36 4.68 -16.99
N GLU A 444 50.61 5.69 -16.15
CA GLU A 444 49.84 5.94 -14.93
C GLU A 444 48.37 6.33 -15.21
N HIS A 445 48.09 7.10 -16.27
CA HIS A 445 46.73 7.44 -16.69
C HIS A 445 45.98 6.20 -17.22
N PHE A 446 46.57 5.48 -18.17
CA PHE A 446 45.96 4.28 -18.76
C PHE A 446 45.78 3.16 -17.73
N SER A 447 46.73 2.98 -16.81
CA SER A 447 46.57 2.01 -15.71
C SER A 447 45.43 2.40 -14.75
N THR A 448 45.18 3.69 -14.55
CA THR A 448 44.02 4.16 -13.77
C THR A 448 42.70 3.81 -14.46
N LEU A 449 42.58 4.10 -15.77
CA LEU A 449 41.39 3.74 -16.55
C LEU A 449 41.20 2.21 -16.62
N GLN A 450 42.28 1.45 -16.82
CA GLN A 450 42.24 -0.01 -16.83
C GLN A 450 41.76 -0.57 -15.49
N ARG A 451 42.22 -0.01 -14.37
CA ARG A 451 41.74 -0.40 -13.03
C ARG A 451 40.24 -0.12 -12.85
N MET A 452 39.76 1.04 -13.31
CA MET A 452 38.32 1.34 -13.29
C MET A 452 37.51 0.35 -14.13
N GLN A 453 38.05 -0.05 -15.28
CA GLN A 453 37.41 -1.01 -16.18
C GLN A 453 37.35 -2.42 -15.57
N GLN A 454 38.44 -2.87 -14.93
CA GLN A 454 38.48 -4.13 -14.16
C GLN A 454 37.50 -4.10 -12.98
N GLU A 455 37.38 -2.97 -12.28
CA GLU A 455 36.40 -2.81 -11.20
C GLU A 455 34.96 -2.91 -11.72
N MET A 456 34.67 -2.32 -12.89
CA MET A 456 33.37 -2.45 -13.54
C MET A 456 33.06 -3.89 -13.94
N GLU A 457 34.01 -4.61 -14.54
CA GLU A 457 33.86 -6.04 -14.89
C GLU A 457 33.53 -6.89 -13.67
N LYS A 458 34.24 -6.67 -12.56
CA LYS A 458 33.96 -7.35 -11.28
C LYS A 458 32.55 -7.04 -10.76
N LEU A 459 32.10 -5.79 -10.87
CA LEU A 459 30.76 -5.40 -10.44
C LEU A 459 29.66 -5.99 -11.32
N LEU A 460 29.90 -6.14 -12.64
CA LEU A 460 28.99 -6.83 -13.56
C LEU A 460 28.89 -8.33 -13.25
N GLU A 461 30.00 -9.00 -12.91
CA GLU A 461 29.96 -10.39 -12.47
C GLU A 461 29.12 -10.55 -11.19
N GLN A 462 29.27 -9.64 -10.23
CA GLN A 462 28.46 -9.61 -9.02
C GLN A 462 26.99 -9.23 -9.28
N GLU A 463 26.71 -8.47 -10.33
CA GLU A 463 25.35 -8.21 -10.79
C GLU A 463 24.66 -9.52 -11.14
N HIS A 464 25.34 -10.39 -11.90
CA HIS A 464 24.81 -11.70 -12.27
C HIS A 464 24.55 -12.59 -11.04
N GLU A 465 25.48 -12.65 -10.09
CA GLU A 465 25.27 -13.37 -8.82
C GLU A 465 24.04 -12.81 -8.06
N GLY A 466 23.86 -11.49 -8.08
CA GLY A 466 22.71 -10.82 -7.47
C GLY A 466 21.39 -11.14 -8.16
N LEU A 467 21.37 -11.19 -9.49
CA LEU A 467 20.18 -11.54 -10.28
C LEU A 467 19.74 -12.98 -10.02
N GLU A 468 20.70 -13.92 -9.96
CA GLU A 468 20.42 -15.33 -9.64
C GLU A 468 19.84 -15.49 -8.23
N LYS A 469 20.44 -14.85 -7.22
CA LYS A 469 19.88 -14.83 -5.85
C LYS A 469 18.49 -14.22 -5.80
N SER A 470 18.25 -13.12 -6.53
CA SER A 470 16.94 -12.49 -6.61
C SER A 470 15.89 -13.43 -7.21
N PHE A 471 16.26 -14.18 -8.24
CA PHE A 471 15.41 -15.21 -8.84
C PHE A 471 15.10 -16.35 -7.86
N GLN A 472 16.10 -16.82 -7.10
CA GLN A 472 15.93 -17.82 -6.04
C GLN A 472 14.94 -17.34 -4.97
N HIS A 473 15.08 -16.09 -4.50
CA HIS A 473 14.16 -15.50 -3.53
C HIS A 473 12.71 -15.42 -4.05
N ILE A 474 12.50 -15.00 -5.30
CA ILE A 474 11.16 -14.97 -5.90
C ILE A 474 10.56 -16.36 -6.04
N THR A 475 11.34 -17.34 -6.51
CA THR A 475 10.86 -18.71 -6.68
C THR A 475 10.53 -19.35 -5.32
N MET A 476 11.33 -19.06 -4.30
CA MET A 476 11.02 -19.49 -2.93
C MET A 476 9.71 -18.87 -2.47
N LEU A 477 9.55 -17.55 -2.62
CA LEU A 477 8.30 -16.84 -2.29
C LEU A 477 7.08 -17.44 -2.98
N GLU A 478 7.22 -17.87 -4.23
CA GLU A 478 6.12 -18.49 -4.98
C GLU A 478 5.63 -19.78 -4.30
N SER A 479 6.57 -20.56 -3.76
CA SER A 479 6.26 -21.84 -3.12
C SER A 479 5.68 -21.71 -1.71
N ILE A 480 6.07 -20.67 -0.95
CA ILE A 480 5.73 -20.56 0.48
C ILE A 480 4.67 -19.49 0.78
N ALA A 481 4.56 -18.42 -0.01
CA ALA A 481 3.69 -17.30 0.32
C ALA A 481 2.21 -17.61 0.02
N LEU A 482 1.32 -17.14 0.88
CA LEU A 482 -0.13 -17.23 0.68
C LEU A 482 -0.56 -16.48 -0.58
N ASN A 483 0.00 -15.28 -0.76
CA ASN A 483 -0.22 -14.46 -1.94
C ASN A 483 1.10 -13.89 -2.45
N ILE A 484 1.60 -14.43 -3.57
CA ILE A 484 2.75 -13.88 -4.30
C ILE A 484 2.33 -12.75 -5.24
N ASP A 485 1.05 -12.71 -5.66
CA ASP A 485 0.51 -11.79 -6.66
C ASP A 485 0.26 -10.39 -6.06
N SER A 486 1.29 -9.82 -5.45
CA SER A 486 1.28 -8.51 -4.83
C SER A 486 1.89 -7.46 -5.77
N ILE A 487 1.46 -6.21 -5.63
CA ILE A 487 2.05 -5.07 -6.37
C ILE A 487 3.57 -4.98 -6.10
N PHE A 488 3.99 -5.35 -4.90
CA PHE A 488 5.41 -5.44 -4.52
C PHE A 488 6.16 -6.43 -5.42
N THR A 489 5.64 -7.65 -5.58
CA THR A 489 6.26 -8.68 -6.44
C THR A 489 6.29 -8.22 -7.90
N LEU A 490 5.21 -7.62 -8.41
CA LEU A 490 5.13 -7.19 -9.81
C LEU A 490 6.26 -6.23 -10.18
N LYS A 491 6.51 -5.23 -9.34
CA LYS A 491 7.59 -4.25 -9.56
C LYS A 491 8.97 -4.90 -9.62
N HIS A 492 9.19 -5.96 -8.86
CA HIS A 492 10.45 -6.69 -8.84
C HIS A 492 10.59 -7.64 -10.03
N LEU A 493 9.49 -8.24 -10.51
CA LEU A 493 9.49 -9.06 -11.73
C LEU A 493 9.92 -8.24 -12.96
N ASP A 494 9.38 -7.03 -13.14
CA ASP A 494 9.75 -6.17 -14.27
C ASP A 494 11.24 -5.84 -14.31
N PHE A 495 11.80 -5.53 -13.14
CA PHE A 495 13.23 -5.26 -13.00
C PHE A 495 14.06 -6.48 -13.41
N LEU A 496 13.76 -7.66 -12.88
CA LEU A 496 14.52 -8.87 -13.18
C LEU A 496 14.38 -9.31 -14.64
N ILE A 497 13.16 -9.32 -15.18
CA ILE A 497 12.92 -9.66 -16.59
C ILE A 497 13.72 -8.74 -17.50
N LYS A 498 13.74 -7.43 -17.24
CA LYS A 498 14.49 -6.47 -18.05
C LYS A 498 16.01 -6.69 -17.98
N ARG A 499 16.53 -7.14 -16.84
CA ARG A 499 17.98 -7.30 -16.62
C ARG A 499 18.52 -8.67 -17.02
N MET A 500 17.71 -9.72 -16.93
CA MET A 500 18.12 -11.10 -17.20
C MET A 500 17.99 -11.47 -18.69
N GLN A 501 18.24 -10.54 -19.62
CA GLN A 501 18.04 -10.78 -21.06
C GLN A 501 19.13 -11.65 -21.71
N ASP A 502 20.24 -11.90 -21.02
CA ASP A 502 21.29 -12.80 -21.50
C ASP A 502 20.76 -14.22 -21.70
N GLU A 503 21.26 -14.92 -22.72
CA GLU A 503 20.84 -16.30 -23.04
C GLU A 503 20.99 -17.27 -21.85
N LYS A 504 21.97 -17.04 -20.98
CA LYS A 504 22.20 -17.86 -19.77
C LYS A 504 21.02 -17.85 -18.78
N PHE A 505 20.14 -16.85 -18.86
CA PHE A 505 18.96 -16.72 -17.99
C PHE A 505 17.63 -17.02 -18.71
N ALA A 506 17.68 -17.65 -19.89
CA ALA A 506 16.50 -17.83 -20.73
C ALA A 506 15.35 -18.56 -20.00
N GLU A 507 15.69 -19.57 -19.18
CA GLU A 507 14.73 -20.36 -18.42
C GLU A 507 14.15 -19.57 -17.22
N GLU A 508 14.98 -18.81 -16.53
CA GLU A 508 14.57 -17.91 -15.44
C GLU A 508 13.61 -16.83 -15.98
N VAL A 509 13.95 -16.20 -17.10
CA VAL A 509 13.08 -15.21 -17.75
C VAL A 509 11.76 -15.82 -18.19
N ARG A 510 11.76 -17.05 -18.71
CA ARG A 510 10.52 -17.76 -19.07
C ARG A 510 9.60 -17.89 -17.84
N LYS A 511 10.14 -18.38 -16.72
CA LYS A 511 9.40 -18.51 -15.46
C LYS A 511 8.90 -17.17 -14.92
N LEU A 512 9.76 -16.14 -14.90
CA LEU A 512 9.37 -14.80 -14.45
C LEU A 512 8.25 -14.20 -15.32
N LYS A 513 8.29 -14.40 -16.65
CA LYS A 513 7.23 -13.99 -17.57
C LYS A 513 5.94 -14.76 -17.32
N GLU A 514 5.99 -16.05 -17.02
CA GLU A 514 4.81 -16.85 -16.66
C GLU A 514 4.18 -16.38 -15.34
N MET A 515 5.00 -16.04 -14.34
CA MET A 515 4.52 -15.40 -13.10
C MET A 515 3.83 -14.08 -13.42
N LYS A 516 4.49 -13.20 -14.19
CA LYS A 516 3.93 -11.90 -14.59
C LYS A 516 2.62 -12.05 -15.35
N GLN A 517 2.55 -12.96 -16.32
CA GLN A 517 1.33 -13.22 -17.08
C GLN A 517 0.18 -13.73 -16.22
N ARG A 518 0.43 -14.57 -15.20
CA ARG A 518 -0.63 -14.99 -14.27
C ARG A 518 -1.17 -13.82 -13.45
N MET A 519 -0.28 -12.95 -12.96
CA MET A 519 -0.65 -11.73 -12.23
C MET A 519 -1.46 -10.77 -13.11
N GLU A 520 -1.03 -10.56 -14.35
CA GLU A 520 -1.75 -9.73 -15.32
C GLU A 520 -3.05 -10.38 -15.78
N ALA A 521 -3.11 -11.71 -15.92
CA ALA A 521 -4.33 -12.43 -16.26
C ALA A 521 -5.38 -12.26 -15.16
N GLN A 522 -5.00 -12.25 -13.89
CA GLN A 522 -5.91 -11.92 -12.77
C GLN A 522 -6.47 -10.48 -12.89
N ALA A 523 -5.63 -9.51 -13.29
CA ALA A 523 -6.09 -8.15 -13.61
C ALA A 523 -6.96 -8.11 -14.89
N TRP A 524 -6.67 -8.95 -15.89
CA TRP A 524 -7.48 -9.10 -17.10
C TRP A 524 -8.84 -9.70 -16.79
N PHE A 525 -8.95 -10.69 -15.90
CA PHE A 525 -10.23 -11.25 -15.44
C PHE A 525 -11.15 -10.17 -14.86
N LYS A 526 -10.59 -9.16 -14.18
CA LYS A 526 -11.32 -7.99 -13.68
C LYS A 526 -12.03 -7.20 -14.78
N TYR A 527 -11.45 -7.14 -15.98
CA TYR A 527 -11.98 -6.38 -17.13
C TYR A 527 -12.48 -7.27 -18.27
N LYS A 528 -12.40 -8.60 -18.14
CA LYS A 528 -12.66 -9.58 -19.20
C LYS A 528 -13.95 -9.31 -19.97
N ASN A 529 -15.07 -9.18 -19.24
CA ASN A 529 -16.38 -8.92 -19.85
C ASN A 529 -16.44 -7.60 -20.64
N ILE A 530 -15.69 -6.58 -20.20
CA ILE A 530 -15.61 -5.28 -20.87
C ILE A 530 -14.72 -5.40 -22.11
N ILE A 531 -13.57 -6.05 -21.98
CA ILE A 531 -12.60 -6.27 -23.06
C ILE A 531 -13.23 -7.09 -24.19
N GLU A 532 -13.91 -8.19 -23.86
CA GLU A 532 -14.57 -9.07 -24.85
C GLU A 532 -15.68 -8.35 -25.63
N THR A 533 -16.31 -7.34 -25.03
CA THR A 533 -17.35 -6.54 -25.68
C THR A 533 -16.81 -5.26 -26.34
N SER A 534 -15.52 -4.97 -26.18
CA SER A 534 -14.85 -3.74 -26.64
C SER A 534 -13.89 -4.01 -27.79
N GLN A 535 -13.61 -2.99 -28.61
CA GLN A 535 -12.72 -3.12 -29.78
C GLN A 535 -11.30 -2.67 -29.41
N LEU A 536 -10.27 -3.50 -29.62
CA LEU A 536 -8.88 -3.08 -29.44
C LEU A 536 -8.48 -2.03 -30.50
N ILE A 537 -8.00 -0.86 -30.06
CA ILE A 537 -7.53 0.22 -30.94
C ILE A 537 -5.99 0.26 -31.00
N GLN A 538 -5.31 0.04 -29.86
CA GLN A 538 -3.86 0.09 -29.77
C GLN A 538 -3.33 -1.05 -28.91
N SER A 539 -2.34 -1.79 -29.44
CA SER A 539 -1.79 -3.00 -28.81
C SER A 539 -0.54 -2.78 -27.94
N GLY A 540 -0.05 -1.53 -27.83
CA GLY A 540 1.08 -1.18 -26.95
C GLY A 540 0.71 -1.28 -25.46
N SER A 541 1.66 -0.97 -24.56
CA SER A 541 1.39 -0.87 -23.12
C SER A 541 1.17 0.61 -22.74
N PRO A 542 -0.02 1.02 -22.27
CA PRO A 542 -1.22 0.19 -22.04
C PRO A 542 -2.01 -0.12 -23.32
N LYS A 543 -2.71 -1.27 -23.34
CA LYS A 543 -3.61 -1.65 -24.43
C LYS A 543 -4.84 -0.76 -24.40
N ILE A 544 -5.14 -0.10 -25.52
CA ILE A 544 -6.27 0.84 -25.60
C ILE A 544 -7.47 0.17 -26.28
N TYR A 545 -8.59 0.09 -25.58
CA TYR A 545 -9.85 -0.48 -26.06
C TYR A 545 -10.92 0.60 -26.24
N ARG A 546 -11.66 0.55 -27.35
CA ARG A 546 -12.88 1.32 -27.57
C ARG A 546 -14.04 0.59 -26.91
N LEU A 547 -14.72 1.26 -25.99
CA LEU A 547 -15.93 0.75 -25.38
C LEU A 547 -17.05 0.68 -26.41
N ASN A 548 -17.76 -0.44 -26.44
CA ASN A 548 -18.93 -0.61 -27.29
C ASN A 548 -20.14 0.08 -26.66
N ALA A 549 -20.27 1.38 -26.93
CA ALA A 549 -21.36 2.21 -26.44
C ALA A 549 -22.48 2.34 -27.48
N VAL A 550 -23.72 2.36 -27.01
CA VAL A 550 -24.91 2.57 -27.84
C VAL A 550 -25.14 4.07 -28.01
N THR A 551 -25.04 4.55 -29.25
CA THR A 551 -25.32 5.93 -29.61
C THR A 551 -26.76 6.08 -30.10
N LYS A 552 -27.50 7.06 -29.54
CA LYS A 552 -28.84 7.46 -29.98
C LYS A 552 -28.87 8.97 -30.17
N ILE A 553 -29.41 9.43 -31.29
CA ILE A 553 -29.58 10.87 -31.57
C ILE A 553 -31.06 11.18 -31.47
N THR A 554 -31.43 12.15 -30.62
CA THR A 554 -32.82 12.60 -30.44
C THR A 554 -32.81 14.11 -30.31
N GLU A 555 -33.52 14.84 -31.19
CA GLU A 555 -33.75 16.29 -31.06
C GLU A 555 -32.50 17.13 -30.71
N GLY A 556 -31.38 16.97 -31.45
CA GLY A 556 -30.15 17.73 -31.22
C GLY A 556 -29.30 17.28 -30.02
N LEU A 557 -29.66 16.16 -29.38
CA LEU A 557 -28.87 15.50 -28.33
C LEU A 557 -28.31 14.16 -28.84
N LYS A 558 -26.97 14.04 -28.93
CA LYS A 558 -26.27 12.77 -29.16
C LYS A 558 -26.04 12.09 -27.82
N LYS A 559 -26.79 11.04 -27.51
CA LYS A 559 -26.64 10.25 -26.29
C LYS A 559 -25.77 9.03 -26.55
N VAL A 560 -24.63 8.93 -25.89
CA VAL A 560 -23.72 7.78 -25.92
C VAL A 560 -23.87 7.02 -24.61
N THR A 561 -24.34 5.78 -24.65
CA THR A 561 -24.64 4.98 -23.46
C THR A 561 -23.77 3.74 -23.38
N PHE A 562 -23.05 3.57 -22.28
CA PHE A 562 -22.29 2.36 -21.98
C PHE A 562 -22.81 1.68 -20.73
N GLY A 563 -23.09 0.37 -20.80
CA GLY A 563 -23.62 -0.45 -19.71
C GLY A 563 -25.12 -0.28 -19.43
N THR A 564 -25.63 -1.02 -18.43
CA THR A 564 -27.06 -1.07 -18.06
C THR A 564 -27.38 -0.32 -16.77
N LYS A 565 -28.38 0.57 -16.81
CA LYS A 565 -28.85 1.34 -15.66
C LYS A 565 -29.56 0.44 -14.62
N LYS A 566 -29.05 0.41 -13.38
CA LYS A 566 -29.74 -0.25 -12.25
C LYS A 566 -30.72 0.73 -11.58
N VAL A 567 -31.92 0.25 -11.25
CA VAL A 567 -33.06 1.09 -10.79
C VAL A 567 -32.81 1.74 -9.42
N ASN A 568 -31.99 1.13 -8.55
CA ASN A 568 -31.76 1.58 -7.16
C ASN A 568 -30.44 2.34 -6.94
N ARG A 569 -29.83 2.92 -7.97
CA ARG A 569 -28.54 3.65 -7.83
C ARG A 569 -28.69 5.13 -8.16
N LEU A 570 -28.09 5.96 -7.30
CA LEU A 570 -28.00 7.42 -7.50
C LEU A 570 -27.14 7.71 -8.74
N ASN A 571 -27.63 8.56 -9.63
CA ASN A 571 -26.89 9.04 -10.79
C ASN A 571 -26.52 10.51 -10.56
N LYS A 572 -25.25 10.84 -10.76
CA LYS A 572 -24.78 12.22 -10.78
C LYS A 572 -24.58 12.66 -12.23
N THR A 573 -24.95 13.89 -12.53
CA THR A 573 -24.85 14.49 -13.88
C THR A 573 -23.87 15.64 -13.82
N ILE A 574 -22.80 15.58 -14.62
CA ILE A 574 -21.81 16.64 -14.73
C ILE A 574 -21.93 17.25 -16.12
N LEU A 575 -22.06 18.57 -16.19
CA LEU A 575 -22.03 19.32 -17.44
C LEU A 575 -20.59 19.81 -17.68
N LEU A 576 -19.98 19.45 -18.81
CA LEU A 576 -18.64 19.92 -19.16
C LEU A 576 -18.73 20.97 -20.27
N LEU A 577 -18.15 22.15 -20.02
CA LEU A 577 -18.10 23.28 -20.93
C LEU A 577 -16.64 23.61 -21.25
N GLY A 578 -16.34 24.04 -22.46
CA GLY A 578 -14.97 24.35 -22.88
C GLY A 578 -14.90 24.50 -24.39
N GLU A 579 -13.88 25.19 -24.90
CA GLU A 579 -13.68 25.32 -26.35
C GLU A 579 -13.25 24.01 -27.00
N THR A 580 -13.38 23.93 -28.33
CA THR A 580 -12.82 22.81 -29.09
C THR A 580 -11.31 22.75 -28.86
N GLY A 581 -10.79 21.55 -28.55
CA GLY A 581 -9.37 21.35 -28.28
C GLY A 581 -8.91 21.63 -26.84
N THR A 582 -9.79 22.01 -25.90
CA THR A 582 -9.42 22.16 -24.47
C THR A 582 -9.27 20.82 -23.72
N GLY A 583 -9.60 19.70 -24.36
CA GLY A 583 -9.39 18.36 -23.83
C GLY A 583 -10.60 17.72 -23.13
N LYS A 584 -11.83 18.24 -23.37
CA LYS A 584 -13.08 17.65 -22.85
C LYS A 584 -13.19 16.14 -23.09
N SER A 585 -12.87 15.68 -24.29
CA SER A 585 -12.91 14.24 -24.65
C SER A 585 -11.94 13.40 -23.81
N ALA A 586 -10.71 13.89 -23.64
CA ALA A 586 -9.70 13.22 -22.81
C ALA A 586 -10.11 13.18 -21.33
N LEU A 587 -10.75 14.24 -20.84
CA LEU A 587 -11.30 14.27 -19.47
C LEU A 587 -12.45 13.27 -19.31
N ILE A 588 -13.32 13.11 -20.32
CA ILE A 588 -14.39 12.11 -20.29
C ILE A 588 -13.79 10.70 -20.23
N ASP A 589 -12.84 10.37 -21.12
CA ASP A 589 -12.14 9.08 -21.09
C ASP A 589 -11.44 8.84 -19.74
N LEU A 590 -10.79 9.85 -19.15
CA LEU A 590 -10.19 9.78 -17.83
C LEU A 590 -11.24 9.46 -16.75
N LEU A 591 -12.37 10.17 -16.75
CA LEU A 591 -13.47 9.94 -15.80
C LEU A 591 -14.07 8.55 -15.97
N VAL A 592 -14.16 8.04 -17.21
CA VAL A 592 -14.63 6.68 -17.51
C VAL A 592 -13.68 5.65 -16.91
N ASN A 593 -12.37 5.74 -17.19
CA ASN A 593 -11.36 4.82 -16.66
C ASN A 593 -11.31 4.87 -15.13
N TYR A 594 -11.42 6.08 -14.56
CA TYR A 594 -11.54 6.26 -13.12
C TYR A 594 -12.79 5.59 -12.55
N ALA A 595 -13.94 5.75 -13.19
CA ALA A 595 -15.19 5.10 -12.79
C ALA A 595 -15.15 3.57 -12.93
N MET A 596 -14.39 3.06 -13.90
CA MET A 596 -14.11 1.64 -14.10
C MET A 596 -13.05 1.09 -13.13
N GLY A 597 -12.34 1.97 -12.40
CA GLY A 597 -11.30 1.59 -11.46
C GLY A 597 -10.03 1.06 -12.11
N VAL A 598 -9.73 1.54 -13.33
CA VAL A 598 -8.48 1.31 -14.07
C VAL A 598 -7.32 2.00 -13.33
N LYS A 599 -6.28 1.22 -13.03
CA LYS A 599 -5.06 1.68 -12.35
C LYS A 599 -3.92 1.85 -13.34
N TRP A 600 -2.92 2.63 -12.94
CA TRP A 600 -1.68 2.81 -13.70
C TRP A 600 -1.00 1.48 -14.08
N GLY A 601 -1.02 0.49 -13.20
CA GLY A 601 -0.41 -0.83 -13.43
C GLY A 601 -1.27 -1.84 -14.19
N ASP A 602 -2.52 -1.52 -14.55
CA ASP A 602 -3.44 -2.51 -15.14
C ASP A 602 -3.15 -2.78 -16.65
N GLU A 603 -2.17 -2.09 -17.24
CA GLU A 603 -1.79 -2.16 -18.67
C GLU A 603 -2.98 -2.09 -19.67
N VAL A 604 -4.10 -1.49 -19.26
CA VAL A 604 -5.30 -1.29 -20.09
C VAL A 604 -5.81 0.15 -19.98
N TRP A 605 -6.38 0.66 -21.05
CA TRP A 605 -7.05 1.96 -21.09
C TRP A 605 -8.31 1.87 -21.97
N PHE A 606 -9.41 2.48 -21.53
CA PHE A 606 -10.67 2.49 -22.28
C PHE A 606 -10.95 3.86 -22.89
N LYS A 607 -11.42 3.90 -24.14
CA LYS A 607 -11.92 5.11 -24.79
C LYS A 607 -13.40 4.98 -25.07
N VAL A 608 -14.18 5.99 -24.70
CA VAL A 608 -15.62 6.09 -25.01
C VAL A 608 -15.90 7.17 -26.06
N VAL A 609 -14.99 8.15 -26.21
CA VAL A 609 -15.17 9.25 -27.16
C VAL A 609 -14.60 8.88 -28.53
N GLU A 610 -15.41 9.06 -29.58
CA GLU A 610 -14.97 8.94 -30.98
C GLU A 610 -14.32 10.25 -31.44
N GLU A 611 -13.05 10.20 -31.83
CA GLU A 611 -12.41 11.28 -32.58
C GLU A 611 -12.72 11.05 -34.06
N GLU A 612 -13.64 11.82 -34.64
CA GLU A 612 -13.89 11.78 -36.08
C GLU A 612 -12.65 12.32 -36.81
N THR A 613 -12.03 11.49 -37.65
CA THR A 613 -10.89 11.84 -38.51
C THR A 613 -11.34 12.69 -39.70
N THR A 614 -11.94 13.85 -39.43
CA THR A 614 -12.28 14.85 -40.45
C THR A 614 -11.69 16.20 -40.02
N ARG A 615 -10.68 16.62 -40.78
CA ARG A 615 -10.02 17.94 -40.85
C ARG A 615 -10.29 18.91 -39.69
N GLN A 616 -9.21 19.24 -38.96
CA GLN A 616 -9.08 20.21 -37.86
C GLN A 616 -9.55 21.66 -38.12
N SER A 617 -10.40 21.94 -39.11
CA SER A 617 -10.81 23.30 -39.48
C SER A 617 -12.31 23.55 -39.56
N GLU A 618 -13.17 22.60 -39.20
CA GLU A 618 -14.61 22.85 -39.08
C GLU A 618 -15.14 22.45 -37.69
N SER A 619 -15.80 23.40 -37.04
CA SER A 619 -16.46 23.23 -35.74
C SER A 619 -17.60 22.20 -35.83
N GLN A 620 -17.28 20.93 -35.64
CA GLN A 620 -18.29 19.86 -35.57
C GLN A 620 -18.64 19.50 -34.11
N THR A 621 -19.55 20.27 -33.52
CA THR A 621 -20.54 19.79 -32.55
C THR A 621 -21.66 20.83 -32.49
N SER A 622 -22.61 20.76 -33.42
CA SER A 622 -23.89 21.46 -33.31
C SER A 622 -24.83 20.81 -32.28
N ASP A 623 -24.47 19.61 -31.80
CA ASP A 623 -25.28 18.80 -30.89
C ASP A 623 -24.62 18.67 -29.52
N VAL A 624 -25.42 18.75 -28.44
CA VAL A 624 -24.95 18.44 -27.09
C VAL A 624 -24.75 16.92 -26.98
N ILE A 625 -23.58 16.47 -26.51
CA ILE A 625 -23.30 15.04 -26.33
C ILE A 625 -23.47 14.65 -24.86
N MET A 626 -24.36 13.69 -24.60
CA MET A 626 -24.58 13.12 -23.27
C MET A 626 -23.95 11.73 -23.17
N TYR A 627 -22.89 11.61 -22.37
CA TYR A 627 -22.29 10.33 -22.02
C TYR A 627 -22.97 9.74 -20.79
N GLN A 628 -23.62 8.60 -20.96
CA GLN A 628 -24.27 7.86 -19.89
C GLN A 628 -23.47 6.58 -19.61
N ILE A 629 -22.82 6.54 -18.45
CA ILE A 629 -21.97 5.41 -18.06
C ILE A 629 -22.67 4.72 -16.91
N PHE A 630 -23.09 3.47 -17.14
CA PHE A 630 -23.84 2.66 -16.20
C PHE A 630 -23.14 1.33 -15.96
N GLY A 631 -23.46 0.65 -14.86
CA GLY A 631 -22.86 -0.65 -14.52
C GLY A 631 -21.50 -0.55 -13.82
N PHE A 632 -20.83 0.59 -13.89
CA PHE A 632 -19.60 0.88 -13.15
C PHE A 632 -19.92 1.70 -11.92
N VAL A 633 -19.22 1.43 -10.83
CA VAL A 633 -19.39 2.17 -9.58
C VAL A 633 -18.02 2.79 -9.33
N GLY A 634 -17.95 4.12 -9.40
CA GLY A 634 -16.74 4.84 -9.05
C GLY A 634 -16.35 4.56 -7.60
N LYS A 635 -15.05 4.44 -7.35
CA LYS A 635 -14.48 4.09 -6.05
C LYS A 635 -14.44 5.25 -5.04
N ASN A 636 -14.86 6.47 -5.40
CA ASN A 636 -14.80 7.65 -4.51
C ASN A 636 -15.77 8.76 -4.96
N THR A 637 -17.04 8.73 -4.57
CA THR A 637 -17.87 9.94 -4.63
C THR A 637 -18.80 10.03 -3.42
N SER A 638 -18.27 10.52 -2.30
CA SER A 638 -19.07 11.07 -1.21
C SER A 638 -19.44 12.51 -1.54
N PHE A 639 -20.51 12.70 -2.31
CA PHE A 639 -21.19 13.99 -2.39
C PHE A 639 -22.66 13.79 -2.01
N LEU A 640 -22.97 14.30 -0.82
CA LEU A 640 -24.29 14.41 -0.18
C LEU A 640 -25.42 14.57 -1.20
N SER A 641 -26.50 13.81 -1.08
CA SER A 641 -27.83 14.28 -1.51
C SER A 641 -28.99 13.39 -1.06
N ASP A 642 -30.00 14.08 -0.54
CA ASP A 642 -31.42 13.76 -0.32
C ASP A 642 -32.13 13.20 -1.59
N PRO A 643 -33.01 12.18 -1.49
CA PRO A 643 -33.50 11.42 -2.65
C PRO A 643 -34.89 11.86 -3.12
N ARG A 644 -35.03 13.04 -3.77
CA ARG A 644 -36.26 13.37 -4.54
C ARG A 644 -36.00 14.17 -5.81
N ARG A 645 -36.58 13.65 -6.91
CA ARG A 645 -36.82 14.22 -8.26
C ARG A 645 -35.70 14.06 -9.31
N TYR A 646 -36.15 13.53 -10.46
CA TYR A 646 -35.45 13.51 -11.74
C TYR A 646 -35.13 14.96 -12.20
N SER A 647 -34.09 15.10 -13.04
CA SER A 647 -33.53 16.33 -13.65
C SER A 647 -32.82 17.34 -12.73
N ARG A 648 -31.60 17.03 -12.28
CA ARG A 648 -30.63 18.01 -11.76
C ARG A 648 -29.23 17.77 -12.35
N VAL A 649 -28.61 18.82 -12.89
CA VAL A 649 -27.15 18.89 -13.10
C VAL A 649 -26.51 19.09 -11.73
N HIS A 650 -25.58 18.22 -11.37
CA HIS A 650 -24.96 18.17 -10.03
C HIS A 650 -23.68 19.00 -9.94
N ALA A 651 -22.98 19.17 -11.05
CA ALA A 651 -21.79 20.00 -11.15
C ALA A 651 -21.61 20.51 -12.58
N VAL A 652 -20.99 21.68 -12.73
CA VAL A 652 -20.55 22.24 -14.02
C VAL A 652 -19.04 22.35 -14.00
N GLY A 653 -18.37 21.65 -14.92
CA GLY A 653 -16.92 21.71 -15.09
C GLY A 653 -16.56 22.58 -16.28
N LEU A 654 -15.80 23.65 -16.05
CA LEU A 654 -15.24 24.50 -17.09
C LEU A 654 -13.83 24.02 -17.44
N VAL A 655 -13.65 23.44 -18.62
CA VAL A 655 -12.41 22.80 -19.07
C VAL A 655 -11.57 23.80 -19.87
N LEU A 656 -10.42 24.19 -19.29
CA LEU A 656 -9.47 25.15 -19.83
C LEU A 656 -8.09 24.52 -20.01
N LYS A 657 -7.26 25.09 -20.90
CA LYS A 657 -5.84 24.75 -20.96
C LYS A 657 -5.10 25.55 -19.88
N ALA A 658 -4.10 24.96 -19.24
CA ALA A 658 -3.30 25.66 -18.23
C ALA A 658 -2.55 26.89 -18.80
N SER A 659 -2.29 26.91 -20.12
CA SER A 659 -1.64 28.02 -20.82
C SER A 659 -2.60 29.15 -21.25
N ASP A 660 -3.90 29.05 -20.99
CA ASP A 660 -4.86 30.06 -21.43
C ASP A 660 -4.69 31.33 -20.60
N ASN A 661 -4.15 32.39 -21.20
CA ASN A 661 -3.92 33.68 -20.52
C ASN A 661 -5.14 34.62 -20.58
N ARG A 662 -6.18 34.26 -21.36
CA ARG A 662 -7.45 34.99 -21.50
C ARG A 662 -8.56 34.01 -21.84
N LEU A 663 -9.74 34.21 -21.25
CA LEU A 663 -10.97 33.54 -21.68
C LEU A 663 -11.49 34.22 -22.95
N SER A 664 -11.93 33.43 -23.92
CA SER A 664 -12.56 34.00 -25.12
C SER A 664 -13.92 34.60 -24.77
N ASP A 665 -14.31 35.65 -25.48
CA ASP A 665 -15.65 36.27 -25.33
C ASP A 665 -16.77 35.25 -25.56
N ARG A 666 -16.51 34.26 -26.43
CA ARG A 666 -17.45 33.18 -26.72
C ARG A 666 -17.61 32.24 -25.52
N LEU A 667 -16.52 31.86 -24.86
CA LEU A 667 -16.59 31.02 -23.67
C LEU A 667 -17.24 31.77 -22.50
N ARG A 668 -16.92 33.06 -22.33
CA ARG A 668 -17.52 33.94 -21.34
C ARG A 668 -19.04 34.06 -21.53
N TYR A 669 -19.49 34.31 -22.76
CA TYR A 669 -20.91 34.35 -23.10
C TYR A 669 -21.63 33.03 -22.80
N VAL A 670 -21.02 31.88 -23.13
CA VAL A 670 -21.57 30.55 -22.82
C VAL A 670 -21.65 30.34 -21.31
N PHE A 671 -20.62 30.76 -20.57
CA PHE A 671 -20.59 30.65 -19.12
C PHE A 671 -21.71 31.49 -18.47
N ASP A 672 -21.81 32.77 -18.81
CA ASP A 672 -22.83 33.67 -18.27
C ASP A 672 -24.25 33.17 -18.61
N SER A 673 -24.42 32.66 -19.84
CA SER A 673 -25.68 32.05 -20.28
C SER A 673 -26.03 30.82 -19.44
N VAL A 674 -25.06 29.93 -19.17
CA VAL A 674 -25.27 28.75 -18.32
C VAL A 674 -25.51 29.13 -16.87
N ALA A 675 -24.73 30.06 -16.30
CA ALA A 675 -24.90 30.54 -14.94
C ALA A 675 -26.31 31.13 -14.73
N SER A 676 -26.82 31.89 -15.72
CA SER A 676 -28.18 32.44 -15.68
C SER A 676 -29.29 31.38 -15.69
N LEU A 677 -29.05 30.21 -16.32
CA LEU A 677 -30.02 29.12 -16.40
C LEU A 677 -30.16 28.32 -15.10
N PHE A 678 -29.12 28.26 -14.26
CA PHE A 678 -29.11 27.39 -13.07
C PHE A 678 -29.23 28.13 -11.73
N GLY A 679 -29.14 29.47 -11.72
CA GLY A 679 -29.35 30.32 -10.55
C GLY A 679 -28.24 30.24 -9.49
N ALA A 680 -28.26 31.15 -8.50
CA ALA A 680 -27.18 31.36 -7.51
C ALA A 680 -26.78 30.13 -6.67
N ASN A 681 -27.64 29.12 -6.56
CA ASN A 681 -27.32 27.89 -5.84
C ASN A 681 -26.32 26.98 -6.60
N MET A 682 -26.09 27.21 -7.90
CA MET A 682 -25.18 26.39 -8.68
C MET A 682 -23.72 26.85 -8.61
N GLU A 683 -23.45 28.12 -8.27
CA GLU A 683 -22.08 28.68 -8.17
C GLU A 683 -21.16 27.83 -7.28
N LYS A 684 -21.68 27.28 -6.18
CA LYS A 684 -20.94 26.40 -5.25
C LYS A 684 -20.57 25.03 -5.83
N ASN A 685 -21.12 24.67 -7.00
CA ASN A 685 -20.90 23.40 -7.69
C ASN A 685 -20.29 23.60 -9.09
N MET A 686 -19.70 24.77 -9.34
CA MET A 686 -18.94 25.08 -10.55
C MET A 686 -17.44 24.91 -10.29
N PHE A 687 -16.75 24.22 -11.20
CA PHE A 687 -15.33 23.89 -11.04
C PHE A 687 -14.56 24.21 -12.31
N ALA A 688 -13.42 24.90 -12.18
CA ALA A 688 -12.45 24.99 -13.26
C ALA A 688 -11.58 23.72 -13.29
N LEU A 689 -11.47 23.09 -14.46
CA LEU A 689 -10.70 21.88 -14.71
C LEU A 689 -9.57 22.22 -15.69
N LEU A 690 -8.35 22.34 -15.16
CA LEU A 690 -7.18 22.75 -15.93
C LEU A 690 -6.42 21.54 -16.48
N LYS A 691 -6.22 21.49 -17.80
CA LYS A 691 -5.37 20.48 -18.45
C LYS A 691 -3.91 20.93 -18.44
N HIS A 692 -3.05 20.15 -17.78
CA HIS A 692 -1.63 20.49 -17.53
C HIS A 692 -0.64 20.08 -18.65
N SER A 693 -1.12 19.63 -19.81
CA SER A 693 -0.27 18.99 -20.84
C SER A 693 0.64 19.94 -21.63
N ASP A 694 0.55 21.25 -21.43
CA ASP A 694 1.06 22.24 -22.40
C ASP A 694 2.25 23.08 -21.84
N GLY A 695 2.78 22.71 -20.66
CA GLY A 695 4.01 23.31 -20.09
C GLY A 695 3.88 24.73 -19.50
N GLY A 696 2.70 25.35 -19.53
CA GLY A 696 2.43 26.64 -18.89
C GLY A 696 2.03 26.53 -17.40
N PRO A 697 2.33 27.56 -16.57
CA PRO A 697 1.91 27.58 -15.18
C PRO A 697 0.37 27.73 -15.06
N PRO A 698 -0.28 26.97 -14.16
CA PRO A 698 -1.75 26.98 -14.00
C PRO A 698 -2.28 28.34 -13.50
N GLU A 699 -1.40 29.17 -12.95
CA GLU A 699 -1.66 30.53 -12.50
C GLU A 699 -2.22 31.41 -13.62
N ASN A 700 -1.81 31.21 -14.88
CA ASN A 700 -2.29 32.01 -16.01
C ASN A 700 -3.80 31.83 -16.27
N ALA A 701 -4.29 30.60 -16.24
CA ALA A 701 -5.70 30.29 -16.43
C ALA A 701 -6.55 30.75 -15.23
N LEU A 702 -5.99 30.69 -14.02
CA LEU A 702 -6.63 31.21 -12.81
C LEU A 702 -6.71 32.74 -12.84
N THR A 703 -5.67 33.43 -13.32
CA THR A 703 -5.70 34.88 -13.55
C THR A 703 -6.73 35.26 -14.61
N ALA A 704 -6.82 34.50 -15.71
CA ALA A 704 -7.83 34.73 -16.74
C ALA A 704 -9.27 34.59 -16.21
N LEU A 705 -9.53 33.63 -15.32
CA LEU A 705 -10.82 33.47 -14.62
C LEU A 705 -11.11 34.65 -13.68
N ALA A 706 -10.11 35.06 -12.89
CA ALA A 706 -10.24 36.18 -11.96
C ALA A 706 -10.52 37.51 -12.70
N ASP A 707 -9.82 37.77 -13.82
CA ASP A 707 -10.02 38.95 -14.67
C ASP A 707 -11.41 38.97 -15.33
N ALA A 708 -11.99 37.79 -15.60
CA ALA A 708 -13.33 37.66 -16.16
C ALA A 708 -14.46 37.76 -15.11
N GLN A 709 -14.12 37.81 -13.81
CA GLN A 709 -15.05 37.78 -12.67
C GLN A 709 -15.89 36.48 -12.61
N ILE A 710 -15.26 35.34 -12.92
CA ILE A 710 -15.88 34.01 -12.99
C ILE A 710 -15.53 33.15 -11.78
#